data_AF-A0A485LG84-F1
#
_entry.id   AF-A0A485LG84-F1
#
_cell.length_a   1.000
_cell.length_b   1.000
_cell.length_c   1.000
_cell.angle_alpha   90.00
_cell.angle_beta   90.00
_cell.angle_gamma   90.00
#
_symmetry.space_group_name_H-M   'P 1'
#
loop_
_entity.id
_entity.type
_entity.pdbx_description
1 polymer ?
#
loop_
_entity_poly.entity_id
_entity_poly.type
_entity_poly.pdbx_seq_one_letter_code
_entity_poly.pdbx_strand_id
1 'polypeptide(L)'
;MIPSALKGGVPALDGAARFVVVAFVVASFSAFLLLVCAHVATISSPAFAMHPIVDDTKSFSTNILLAATPVTNAIIATSGKDRASGGVAFGQLTTFGAYQVAGWICYGTVVWLLSTCDDSSNTPSICRTHETSVAYAGFLAQLFTVSSLLALEKLQLVHSAHADVPMGILTKRSITKSQLFLHNYMNLLAVVGALFLALSAEYVGDRAPAFSTNASLGSLSLGVAAIMSTYGLGGILSNDASQWKFWQPFSGGVVFVAVQIISWTCFTFSVLLQGCFFLSLVFVVEVELFVGIMGLAGALSIASQIGMMVSLVVYVPPNTTRRLQLEAFVMRHIELLIPILMTNLPAVAFMPWVLPWLLVPSFSWHDVAIYTVVHIGVQTLHSVLNAHLLQVFFKHSSAGKRSPPLYWAVPLVGMTLPAISACAHVAAGDRAALASVAFATAWYAYTIPTMVGMPAQTGCREDKRFRTQQTWFMETAARYFSLNLVRTATLDPAETYIFGFHPHGIIPMTVMWLQFTDQWRALFPGIFAHPLSASVVHYFPGIRDVVHLLGGREVTRTTFSNTLKAGQSIFVVPGGQAELVESVSRRRQVRVYTGHKGFVRMALEHGTPLVPVLSFKEGEILDNVRFPVMQKWFIKRFALPCPYYPHGWTWLPIPNRVGLTIAVGDPLPVTKVNAPTHAQVDALHEIYFGKLKEMFHAHKEAAGCADYELVFIDK
;
A
#
# COMPACT_ATOMS: atom_id res chain seq x y z
N MET A 1 -20.53 -42.42 28.34
CA MET A 1 -19.37 -41.50 28.46
C MET A 1 -18.20 -42.13 27.72
N ILE A 2 -17.80 -41.57 26.58
CA ILE A 2 -16.50 -41.77 25.92
C ILE A 2 -16.11 -40.37 25.37
N PRO A 3 -14.86 -39.88 25.55
CA PRO A 3 -14.57 -38.45 25.45
C PRO A 3 -14.41 -37.93 24.01
N SER A 4 -14.77 -36.66 23.85
CA SER A 4 -14.77 -35.82 22.66
C SER A 4 -13.37 -35.42 22.12
N ALA A 5 -12.51 -36.37 21.78
CA ALA A 5 -11.12 -36.09 21.39
C ALA A 5 -10.73 -36.51 19.95
N LEU A 6 -11.61 -36.31 18.95
CA LEU A 6 -11.25 -36.47 17.52
C LEU A 6 -11.73 -35.29 16.66
N LYS A 7 -11.64 -34.06 17.18
CA LYS A 7 -11.66 -32.82 16.37
C LYS A 7 -10.23 -32.31 16.15
N GLY A 8 -9.39 -33.13 15.52
CA GLY A 8 -8.05 -32.72 15.08
C GLY A 8 -8.08 -32.33 13.60
N GLY A 9 -8.65 -31.17 13.29
CA GLY A 9 -8.48 -30.58 11.96
C GLY A 9 -7.00 -30.32 11.70
N VAL A 10 -6.54 -30.53 10.47
CA VAL A 10 -5.17 -30.19 10.05
C VAL A 10 -4.92 -28.70 10.29
N PRO A 11 -4.02 -28.27 11.21
CA PRO A 11 -3.64 -26.88 11.25
C PRO A 11 -2.65 -26.65 10.11
N ALA A 12 -3.04 -25.82 9.14
CA ALA A 12 -2.07 -25.07 8.35
C ALA A 12 -1.17 -24.26 9.31
N LEU A 13 0.02 -23.83 8.87
CA LEU A 13 0.80 -22.82 9.62
C LEU A 13 -0.16 -21.73 10.11
N ASP A 14 -0.12 -21.43 11.41
CA ASP A 14 -0.90 -20.33 11.96
C ASP A 14 -0.62 -19.06 11.15
N GLY A 15 -1.63 -18.22 10.93
CA GLY A 15 -1.48 -16.96 10.19
C GLY A 15 -0.37 -16.08 10.79
N ALA A 16 -0.15 -16.20 12.11
CA ALA A 16 0.95 -15.56 12.81
C ALA A 16 2.34 -16.05 12.33
N ALA A 17 2.53 -17.37 12.15
CA ALA A 17 3.81 -17.93 11.72
C ALA A 17 4.13 -17.56 10.26
N ARG A 18 3.14 -17.58 9.36
CA ARG A 18 3.32 -17.08 7.97
C ARG A 18 3.70 -15.61 7.94
N PHE A 19 3.08 -14.79 8.80
CA PHE A 19 3.40 -13.37 8.90
C PHE A 19 4.84 -13.12 9.32
N VAL A 20 5.32 -13.84 10.33
CA VAL A 20 6.72 -13.76 10.77
C VAL A 20 7.67 -14.08 9.61
N VAL A 21 7.37 -15.12 8.83
CA VAL A 21 8.18 -15.47 7.64
C VAL A 21 8.20 -14.35 6.59
N VAL A 22 7.05 -13.74 6.27
CA VAL A 22 7.00 -12.60 5.33
C VAL A 22 7.74 -11.38 5.88
N ALA A 23 7.61 -11.09 7.17
CA ALA A 23 8.32 -10.00 7.82
C ALA A 23 9.84 -10.18 7.70
N PHE A 24 10.36 -11.40 7.93
CA PHE A 24 11.78 -11.70 7.77
C PHE A 24 12.25 -11.63 6.31
N VAL A 25 11.42 -11.98 5.33
CA VAL A 25 11.73 -11.77 3.90
C VAL A 25 11.93 -10.28 3.61
N VAL A 26 11.01 -9.44 4.06
CA VAL A 26 11.09 -7.98 3.86
C VAL A 26 12.29 -7.40 4.62
N ALA A 27 12.49 -7.81 5.87
CA ALA A 27 13.63 -7.36 6.67
C ALA A 27 14.97 -7.72 6.02
N SER A 28 15.08 -8.96 5.50
CA SER A 28 16.29 -9.43 4.81
C SER A 28 16.55 -8.66 3.52
N PHE A 29 15.50 -8.35 2.75
CA PHE A 29 15.64 -7.54 1.54
C PHE A 29 16.05 -6.10 1.84
N SER A 30 15.44 -5.48 2.86
CA SER A 30 15.83 -4.14 3.32
C SER A 30 17.27 -4.10 3.84
N ALA A 31 17.68 -5.10 4.63
CA ALA A 31 19.04 -5.24 5.11
C ALA A 31 20.04 -5.43 3.95
N PHE A 32 19.68 -6.23 2.95
CA PHE A 32 20.46 -6.38 1.72
C PHE A 32 20.66 -5.03 1.02
N LEU A 33 19.59 -4.25 0.80
CA LEU A 33 19.69 -2.93 0.15
C LEU A 33 20.54 -1.96 0.97
N LEU A 34 20.32 -1.89 2.29
CA LEU A 34 21.06 -1.00 3.19
C LEU A 34 22.56 -1.32 3.22
N LEU A 35 22.91 -2.61 3.26
CA LEU A 35 24.30 -3.06 3.28
C LEU A 35 25.03 -2.70 1.97
N VAL A 36 24.37 -2.90 0.82
CA VAL A 36 24.92 -2.50 -0.49
C VAL A 36 25.03 -0.97 -0.59
N CYS A 37 24.01 -0.21 -0.18
CA CYS A 37 24.05 1.26 -0.14
C CYS A 37 25.21 1.77 0.72
N ALA A 38 25.38 1.22 1.93
CA ALA A 38 26.45 1.62 2.84
C ALA A 38 27.84 1.39 2.21
N HIS A 39 28.01 0.27 1.52
CA HIS A 39 29.26 -0.04 0.80
C HIS A 39 29.50 0.93 -0.38
N VAL A 40 28.49 1.17 -1.22
CA VAL A 40 28.58 2.14 -2.34
C VAL A 40 28.93 3.53 -1.83
N ALA A 41 28.29 3.95 -0.73
CA ALA A 41 28.52 5.27 -0.15
C ALA A 41 29.93 5.39 0.46
N THR A 42 30.45 4.33 1.09
CA THR A 42 31.84 4.24 1.59
C THR A 42 32.84 4.42 0.44
N ILE A 43 32.60 3.78 -0.70
CA ILE A 43 33.46 3.90 -1.89
C ILE A 43 33.36 5.30 -2.52
N SER A 44 32.16 5.89 -2.52
CA SER A 44 31.89 7.14 -3.22
C SER A 44 32.34 8.39 -2.46
N SER A 45 32.42 8.33 -1.13
CA SER A 45 32.78 9.46 -0.27
C SER A 45 33.65 9.02 0.92
N PRO A 46 34.95 9.34 0.94
CA PRO A 46 35.85 9.03 2.05
C PRO A 46 35.42 9.70 3.37
N ALA A 47 34.73 10.83 3.31
CA ALA A 47 34.18 11.51 4.49
C ALA A 47 32.99 10.74 5.09
N PHE A 48 32.19 10.11 4.23
CA PHE A 48 31.06 9.27 4.65
C PHE A 48 31.53 7.92 5.22
N ALA A 49 32.64 7.37 4.70
CA ALA A 49 33.25 6.14 5.20
C ALA A 49 33.64 6.20 6.69
N MET A 50 33.96 7.39 7.21
CA MET A 50 34.30 7.61 8.62
C MET A 50 33.08 7.92 9.51
N HIS A 51 31.87 7.94 8.94
CA HIS A 51 30.67 8.28 9.68
C HIS A 51 30.17 7.08 10.50
N PRO A 52 29.98 7.19 11.83
CA PRO A 52 29.60 6.04 12.68
C PRO A 52 28.30 5.33 12.25
N ILE A 53 27.40 6.04 11.57
CA ILE A 53 26.15 5.48 11.03
C ILE A 53 26.38 4.37 10.00
N VAL A 54 27.54 4.39 9.32
CA VAL A 54 27.89 3.38 8.32
C VAL A 54 28.16 2.05 9.00
N ASP A 55 28.94 2.05 10.07
CA ASP A 55 29.26 0.85 10.83
C ASP A 55 28.02 0.28 11.55
N ASP A 56 27.18 1.14 12.12
CA ASP A 56 25.89 0.76 12.70
C ASP A 56 24.97 0.14 11.64
N THR A 57 24.89 0.74 10.45
CA THR A 57 24.05 0.25 9.34
C THR A 57 24.56 -1.11 8.84
N LYS A 58 25.87 -1.27 8.69
CA LYS A 58 26.51 -2.51 8.27
C LYS A 58 26.28 -3.63 9.29
N SER A 59 26.52 -3.35 10.57
CA SER A 59 26.31 -4.30 11.67
C SER A 59 24.84 -4.71 11.81
N PHE A 60 23.92 -3.74 11.79
CA PHE A 60 22.48 -4.01 11.87
C PHE A 60 21.99 -4.86 10.70
N SER A 61 22.39 -4.51 9.47
CA SER A 61 21.98 -5.23 8.27
C SER A 61 22.54 -6.67 8.26
N THR A 62 23.79 -6.83 8.66
CA THR A 62 24.45 -8.15 8.75
C THR A 62 23.76 -9.04 9.78
N ASN A 63 23.42 -8.50 10.96
CA ASN A 63 22.71 -9.22 12.01
C ASN A 63 21.31 -9.68 11.58
N ILE A 64 20.57 -8.86 10.81
CA ILE A 64 19.28 -9.27 10.24
C ILE A 64 19.46 -10.46 9.28
N LEU A 65 20.44 -10.37 8.37
CA LEU A 65 20.70 -11.41 7.37
C LEU A 65 21.13 -12.74 8.03
N LEU A 66 21.90 -12.66 9.12
CA LEU A 66 22.27 -13.81 9.96
C LEU A 66 21.08 -14.42 10.70
N ALA A 67 20.21 -13.60 11.28
CA ALA A 67 19.10 -14.10 12.10
C ALA A 67 17.93 -14.66 11.29
N ALA A 68 17.67 -14.11 10.10
CA ALA A 68 16.45 -14.40 9.34
C ALA A 68 16.31 -15.87 8.94
N THR A 69 17.38 -16.47 8.40
CA THR A 69 17.35 -17.84 7.87
C THR A 69 17.16 -18.89 8.98
N PRO A 70 17.93 -18.89 10.08
CA PRO A 70 17.74 -19.83 11.19
C PRO A 70 16.37 -19.69 11.86
N VAL A 71 15.88 -18.46 12.06
CA VAL A 71 14.55 -18.23 12.66
C VAL A 71 13.44 -18.75 11.76
N THR A 72 13.52 -18.47 10.46
CA THR A 72 12.57 -19.01 9.47
C THR A 72 12.60 -20.53 9.47
N ASN A 73 13.78 -21.15 9.52
CA ASN A 73 13.89 -22.60 9.58
C ASN A 73 13.38 -23.20 10.90
N ALA A 74 13.55 -22.51 12.03
CA ALA A 74 12.99 -22.92 13.31
C ALA A 74 11.45 -22.94 13.27
N ILE A 75 10.83 -21.97 12.57
CA ILE A 75 9.38 -21.94 12.32
C ILE A 75 8.94 -23.12 11.45
N ILE A 76 9.72 -23.46 10.42
CA ILE A 76 9.46 -24.65 9.58
C ILE A 76 9.51 -25.92 10.44
N ALA A 77 10.51 -26.03 11.32
CA ALA A 77 10.71 -27.20 12.19
C ALA A 77 9.60 -27.35 13.25
N THR A 78 9.12 -26.25 13.86
CA THR A 78 8.01 -26.28 14.81
C THR A 78 6.68 -26.59 14.13
N SER A 79 6.49 -26.18 12.88
CA SER A 79 5.33 -26.57 12.07
C SER A 79 5.37 -28.04 11.60
N GLY A 80 6.54 -28.69 11.62
CA GLY A 80 6.74 -30.06 11.13
C GLY A 80 6.75 -31.16 12.21
N LYS A 81 6.82 -30.80 13.50
CA LYS A 81 7.06 -31.76 14.60
C LYS A 81 5.94 -32.77 14.86
N ASP A 82 4.71 -32.54 14.40
CA ASP A 82 3.57 -33.43 14.67
C ASP A 82 3.32 -34.53 13.61
N ARG A 83 4.14 -34.67 12.55
CA ARG A 83 3.70 -35.46 11.36
C ARG A 83 4.74 -36.34 10.66
N ALA A 84 5.76 -36.80 11.39
CA ALA A 84 6.71 -37.79 10.87
C ALA A 84 6.27 -39.26 11.09
N SER A 85 4.97 -39.54 11.13
CA SER A 85 4.43 -40.90 11.22
C SER A 85 3.33 -41.13 10.17
N GLY A 86 3.74 -41.38 8.92
CA GLY A 86 2.84 -41.99 7.93
C GLY A 86 3.02 -41.50 6.49
N GLY A 87 3.82 -42.24 5.70
CA GLY A 87 3.59 -42.44 4.26
C GLY A 87 3.62 -41.21 3.34
N VAL A 88 4.73 -40.47 3.29
CA VAL A 88 4.98 -39.51 2.19
C VAL A 88 5.92 -40.13 1.16
N ALA A 89 5.52 -40.16 -0.11
CA ALA A 89 6.25 -40.81 -1.20
C ALA A 89 7.60 -40.11 -1.49
N PHE A 90 8.64 -40.94 -1.69
CA PHE A 90 10.06 -40.58 -1.80
C PHE A 90 10.38 -39.47 -2.85
N GLY A 91 9.60 -39.37 -3.93
CA GLY A 91 9.81 -38.37 -4.99
C GLY A 91 9.43 -36.93 -4.64
N GLN A 92 8.53 -36.71 -3.67
CA GLN A 92 8.03 -35.38 -3.31
C GLN A 92 8.85 -34.68 -2.20
N LEU A 93 9.68 -35.41 -1.47
CA LEU A 93 10.69 -34.83 -0.56
C LEU A 93 11.83 -34.11 -1.29
N THR A 94 11.99 -34.33 -2.61
CA THR A 94 13.14 -33.87 -3.40
C THR A 94 13.19 -32.35 -3.58
N THR A 95 12.05 -31.69 -3.87
CA THR A 95 12.01 -30.23 -4.05
C THR A 95 12.19 -29.46 -2.74
N PHE A 96 11.54 -29.92 -1.66
CA PHE A 96 11.75 -29.36 -0.32
C PHE A 96 13.21 -29.47 0.10
N GLY A 97 13.80 -30.67 -0.07
CA GLY A 97 15.21 -30.93 0.20
C GLY A 97 16.15 -30.06 -0.63
N ALA A 98 15.88 -29.89 -1.92
CA ALA A 98 16.71 -29.06 -2.81
C ALA A 98 16.75 -27.59 -2.36
N TYR A 99 15.60 -26.99 -2.01
CA TYR A 99 15.56 -25.61 -1.51
C TYR A 99 16.20 -25.47 -0.12
N GLN A 100 16.05 -26.47 0.75
CA GLN A 100 16.74 -26.49 2.05
C GLN A 100 18.27 -26.55 1.87
N VAL A 101 18.76 -27.44 1.02
CA VAL A 101 20.20 -27.54 0.71
C VAL A 101 20.72 -26.24 0.12
N ALA A 102 20.03 -25.66 -0.87
CA ALA A 102 20.42 -24.38 -1.47
C ALA A 102 20.43 -23.23 -0.44
N GLY A 103 19.42 -23.16 0.44
CA GLY A 103 19.34 -22.17 1.51
C GLY A 103 20.49 -22.29 2.51
N TRP A 104 20.80 -23.51 2.96
CA TRP A 104 21.89 -23.77 3.90
C TRP A 104 23.28 -23.57 3.28
N ILE A 105 23.47 -23.84 1.99
CA ILE A 105 24.73 -23.51 1.29
C ILE A 105 24.93 -21.98 1.26
N CYS A 106 23.89 -21.22 0.90
CA CYS A 106 23.96 -19.76 0.90
C CYS A 106 24.21 -19.21 2.31
N TYR A 107 23.53 -19.75 3.33
CA TYR A 107 23.73 -19.37 4.73
C TYR A 107 25.14 -19.73 5.23
N GLY A 108 25.62 -20.93 4.90
CA GLY A 108 26.98 -21.36 5.22
C GLY A 108 28.03 -20.45 4.58
N THR A 109 27.76 -19.94 3.37
CA THR A 109 28.61 -18.94 2.70
C THR A 109 28.66 -17.64 3.50
N VAL A 110 27.54 -17.16 4.03
CA VAL A 110 27.50 -15.97 4.91
C VAL A 110 28.34 -16.18 6.16
N VAL A 111 28.14 -17.29 6.87
CA VAL A 111 28.89 -17.61 8.09
C VAL A 111 30.38 -17.75 7.80
N TRP A 112 30.74 -18.40 6.69
CA TRP A 112 32.12 -18.56 6.26
C TRP A 112 32.77 -17.21 5.94
N LEU A 113 32.10 -16.34 5.18
CA LEU A 113 32.61 -15.00 4.87
C LEU A 113 32.85 -14.19 6.14
N LEU A 114 31.91 -14.23 7.10
CA LEU A 114 32.01 -13.48 8.35
C LEU A 114 33.03 -14.05 9.36
N SER A 115 33.40 -15.33 9.25
CA SER A 115 34.36 -15.98 10.15
C SER A 115 35.78 -16.03 9.60
N THR A 116 35.94 -15.97 8.27
CA THR A 116 37.24 -16.20 7.60
C THR A 116 37.83 -14.91 7.02
N CYS A 117 36.99 -13.89 6.76
CA CYS A 117 37.45 -12.60 6.29
C CYS A 117 37.68 -11.67 7.48
N ASP A 118 38.94 -11.58 7.91
CA ASP A 118 39.45 -10.64 8.91
C ASP A 118 40.35 -9.59 8.23
N ASP A 119 40.56 -8.42 8.83
CA ASP A 119 41.30 -7.26 8.28
C ASP A 119 42.82 -7.50 8.13
N SER A 120 43.27 -8.76 8.18
CA SER A 120 44.68 -9.13 8.02
C SER A 120 45.13 -9.16 6.55
N SER A 121 46.38 -8.79 6.31
CA SER A 121 46.98 -8.56 4.98
C SER A 121 47.14 -9.81 4.08
N ASN A 122 46.69 -10.99 4.52
CA ASN A 122 46.85 -12.27 3.81
C ASN A 122 45.52 -12.93 3.42
N THR A 123 44.43 -12.17 3.32
CA THR A 123 43.11 -12.71 2.99
C THR A 123 42.87 -12.88 1.47
N PRO A 124 42.08 -13.90 1.07
CA PRO A 124 41.67 -14.11 -0.32
C PRO A 124 41.01 -12.87 -0.94
N SER A 125 41.11 -12.68 -2.27
CA SER A 125 40.48 -11.53 -2.97
C SER A 125 38.97 -11.39 -2.70
N ILE A 126 38.29 -12.49 -2.39
CA ILE A 126 36.87 -12.55 -2.01
C ILE A 126 36.57 -11.80 -0.70
N CYS A 127 37.57 -11.66 0.19
CA CYS A 127 37.40 -11.03 1.50
C CYS A 127 37.47 -9.50 1.46
N ARG A 128 38.07 -8.92 0.42
CA ARG A 128 38.22 -7.46 0.26
C ARG A 128 36.91 -6.72 0.05
N THR A 129 35.82 -7.42 -0.34
CA THR A 129 34.47 -6.88 -0.55
C THR A 129 33.40 -7.86 -0.05
N HIS A 130 33.67 -8.52 1.08
CA HIS A 130 32.82 -9.58 1.62
C HIS A 130 31.42 -9.08 2.00
N GLU A 131 31.25 -7.80 2.37
CA GLU A 131 29.96 -7.21 2.74
C GLU A 131 28.90 -7.33 1.64
N THR A 132 29.26 -7.07 0.38
CA THR A 132 28.34 -7.27 -0.76
C THR A 132 27.96 -8.74 -0.95
N SER A 133 28.92 -9.64 -0.72
CA SER A 133 28.71 -11.08 -0.82
C SER A 133 27.81 -11.60 0.31
N VAL A 134 28.01 -11.10 1.53
CA VAL A 134 27.13 -11.35 2.67
C VAL A 134 25.72 -10.84 2.39
N ALA A 135 25.58 -9.66 1.77
CA ALA A 135 24.29 -9.07 1.44
C ALA A 135 23.45 -9.98 0.54
N TYR A 136 23.96 -10.36 -0.65
CA TYR A 136 23.18 -11.17 -1.58
C TYR A 136 23.09 -12.64 -1.15
N ALA A 137 24.12 -13.22 -0.52
CA ALA A 137 24.07 -14.60 -0.06
C ALA A 137 23.09 -14.79 1.11
N GLY A 138 23.03 -13.83 2.04
CA GLY A 138 22.06 -13.83 3.13
C GLY A 138 20.63 -13.70 2.65
N PHE A 139 20.39 -12.84 1.65
CA PHE A 139 19.07 -12.71 1.05
C PHE A 139 18.68 -13.97 0.25
N LEU A 140 19.61 -14.57 -0.51
CA LEU A 140 19.38 -15.84 -1.21
C LEU A 140 19.07 -16.99 -0.24
N ALA A 141 19.78 -17.07 0.89
CA ALA A 141 19.52 -18.06 1.92
C ALA A 141 18.07 -17.96 2.42
N GLN A 142 17.62 -16.75 2.76
CA GLN A 142 16.25 -16.50 3.20
C GLN A 142 15.23 -16.86 2.10
N LEU A 143 15.50 -16.47 0.85
CA LEU A 143 14.62 -16.74 -0.29
C LEU A 143 14.43 -18.25 -0.51
N PHE A 144 15.49 -19.04 -0.48
CA PHE A 144 15.41 -20.49 -0.65
C PHE A 144 14.77 -21.18 0.55
N THR A 145 15.05 -20.76 1.78
CA THR A 145 14.41 -21.32 2.98
C THR A 145 12.91 -21.08 2.98
N VAL A 146 12.44 -19.90 2.58
CA VAL A 146 10.99 -19.62 2.46
C VAL A 146 10.38 -20.40 1.28
N SER A 147 11.12 -20.56 0.18
CA SER A 147 10.69 -21.40 -0.94
C SER A 147 10.51 -22.86 -0.54
N SER A 148 11.37 -23.37 0.36
CA SER A 148 11.18 -24.72 0.94
C SER A 148 9.89 -24.82 1.74
N LEU A 149 9.54 -23.79 2.53
CA LEU A 149 8.29 -23.77 3.30
C LEU A 149 7.07 -23.85 2.37
N LEU A 150 7.05 -23.05 1.31
CA LEU A 150 5.98 -23.06 0.32
C LEU A 150 5.84 -24.43 -0.37
N ALA A 151 6.96 -25.08 -0.68
CA ALA A 151 6.96 -26.45 -1.21
C ALA A 151 6.36 -27.44 -0.21
N LEU A 152 6.77 -27.38 1.07
CA LEU A 152 6.27 -28.24 2.13
C LEU A 152 4.77 -28.09 2.35
N GLU A 153 4.27 -26.85 2.41
CA GLU A 153 2.85 -26.60 2.59
C GLU A 153 2.01 -27.12 1.42
N LYS A 154 2.51 -27.03 0.19
CA LYS A 154 1.85 -27.60 -0.99
C LYS A 154 1.72 -29.13 -0.86
N LEU A 155 2.78 -29.81 -0.40
CA LEU A 155 2.74 -31.26 -0.16
C LEU A 155 1.71 -31.63 0.91
N GLN A 156 1.66 -30.86 2.00
CA GLN A 156 0.69 -31.08 3.08
C GLN A 156 -0.77 -30.92 2.60
N LEU A 157 -1.03 -29.96 1.70
CA LEU A 157 -2.34 -29.74 1.10
C LEU A 157 -2.76 -30.88 0.17
N VAL A 158 -1.82 -31.42 -0.61
CA VAL A 158 -2.07 -32.59 -1.49
C VAL A 158 -2.36 -33.83 -0.65
N HIS A 159 -1.56 -34.10 0.39
CA HIS A 159 -1.75 -35.25 1.28
C HIS A 159 -3.10 -35.16 2.04
N SER A 160 -3.47 -33.97 2.52
CA SER A 160 -4.76 -33.74 3.21
C SER A 160 -5.97 -33.87 2.29
N ALA A 161 -5.79 -33.86 0.96
CA ALA A 161 -6.85 -34.09 -0.01
C ALA A 161 -7.04 -35.58 -0.35
N HIS A 162 -6.06 -36.44 -0.03
CA HIS A 162 -6.13 -37.89 -0.20
C HIS A 162 -6.59 -38.62 1.06
N ALA A 163 -6.36 -38.06 2.25
CA ALA A 163 -7.05 -38.47 3.47
C ALA A 163 -8.45 -37.83 3.46
N ASP A 164 -9.53 -38.58 3.69
CA ASP A 164 -10.96 -38.18 3.62
C ASP A 164 -11.40 -37.08 4.62
N VAL A 165 -10.58 -36.05 4.85
CA VAL A 165 -10.88 -34.89 5.67
C VAL A 165 -11.56 -33.83 4.78
N PRO A 166 -12.82 -33.47 5.03
CA PRO A 166 -13.53 -32.50 4.20
C PRO A 166 -12.95 -31.09 4.41
N MET A 167 -11.97 -30.73 3.60
CA MET A 167 -11.48 -29.35 3.49
C MET A 167 -12.34 -28.60 2.48
N GLY A 168 -13.04 -27.56 2.93
CA GLY A 168 -13.91 -26.77 2.06
C GLY A 168 -13.17 -26.23 0.81
N ILE A 169 -13.80 -26.35 -0.37
CA ILE A 169 -13.23 -25.95 -1.67
C ILE A 169 -12.69 -24.51 -1.65
N LEU A 170 -13.38 -23.61 -0.93
CA LEU A 170 -12.98 -22.21 -0.78
C LEU A 170 -11.69 -22.04 0.04
N THR A 171 -11.50 -22.87 1.08
CA THR A 171 -10.32 -22.86 1.94
C THR A 171 -9.09 -23.39 1.19
N LYS A 172 -9.23 -24.51 0.47
CA LYS A 172 -8.16 -25.07 -0.38
C LYS A 172 -7.69 -24.06 -1.43
N ARG A 173 -8.63 -23.41 -2.13
CA ARG A 173 -8.34 -22.39 -3.15
C ARG A 173 -7.70 -21.12 -2.58
N SER A 174 -8.05 -20.73 -1.35
CA SER A 174 -7.47 -19.57 -0.67
C SER A 174 -6.00 -19.81 -0.30
N ILE A 175 -5.67 -21.01 0.18
CA ILE A 175 -4.30 -21.34 0.60
C ILE A 175 -3.37 -21.37 -0.62
N THR A 176 -3.75 -22.03 -1.72
CA THR A 176 -2.93 -22.08 -2.96
C THR A 176 -2.66 -20.68 -3.54
N LYS A 177 -3.63 -19.77 -3.49
CA LYS A 177 -3.46 -18.38 -3.97
C LYS A 177 -2.51 -17.57 -3.10
N SER A 178 -2.58 -17.73 -1.77
CA SER A 178 -1.66 -17.05 -0.84
C SER A 178 -0.21 -17.50 -1.04
N GLN A 179 0.01 -18.78 -1.32
CA GLN A 179 1.33 -19.34 -1.62
C GLN A 179 1.89 -18.79 -2.93
N LEU A 180 1.06 -18.73 -3.97
CA LEU A 180 1.46 -18.15 -5.26
C LEU A 180 1.79 -16.66 -5.16
N PHE A 181 1.04 -15.91 -4.35
CA PHE A 181 1.34 -14.50 -4.10
C PHE A 181 2.69 -14.33 -3.40
N LEU A 182 2.92 -15.05 -2.30
CA LEU A 182 4.19 -14.96 -1.56
C LEU A 182 5.37 -15.36 -2.44
N HIS A 183 5.21 -16.43 -3.23
CA HIS A 183 6.20 -16.84 -4.23
C HIS A 183 6.54 -15.73 -5.23
N ASN A 184 5.53 -15.14 -5.87
CA ASN A 184 5.74 -14.08 -6.85
C ASN A 184 6.34 -12.82 -6.22
N TYR A 185 5.96 -12.49 -4.99
CA TYR A 185 6.53 -11.37 -4.25
C TYR A 185 8.03 -11.58 -3.98
N MET A 186 8.44 -12.77 -3.55
CA MET A 186 9.87 -13.08 -3.37
C MET A 186 10.66 -13.00 -4.67
N ASN A 187 10.09 -13.49 -5.77
CA ASN A 187 10.73 -13.39 -7.09
C ASN A 187 10.87 -11.92 -7.53
N LEU A 188 9.87 -11.08 -7.26
CA LEU A 188 9.97 -9.64 -7.53
C LEU A 188 11.11 -9.01 -6.74
N LEU A 189 11.24 -9.32 -5.44
CA LEU A 189 12.34 -8.80 -4.62
C LEU A 189 13.71 -9.27 -5.14
N ALA A 190 13.85 -10.53 -5.54
CA ALA A 190 15.08 -11.04 -6.16
C ALA A 190 15.46 -10.27 -7.42
N VAL A 191 14.49 -10.00 -8.30
CA VAL A 191 14.76 -9.24 -9.53
C VAL A 191 15.06 -7.77 -9.26
N VAL A 192 14.35 -7.13 -8.32
CA VAL A 192 14.65 -5.75 -7.91
C VAL A 192 16.05 -5.66 -7.30
N GLY A 193 16.43 -6.63 -6.46
CA GLY A 193 17.77 -6.70 -5.89
C GLY A 193 18.85 -6.95 -6.95
N ALA A 194 18.57 -7.78 -7.95
CA ALA A 194 19.47 -8.01 -9.08
C ALA A 194 19.71 -6.72 -9.88
N LEU A 195 18.65 -5.97 -10.21
CA LEU A 195 18.78 -4.68 -10.88
C LEU A 195 19.54 -3.67 -10.02
N PHE A 196 19.26 -3.63 -8.71
CA PHE A 196 19.93 -2.71 -7.80
C PHE A 196 21.45 -2.94 -7.73
N LEU A 197 21.88 -4.21 -7.66
CA LEU A 197 23.29 -4.57 -7.70
C LEU A 197 23.93 -4.24 -9.05
N ALA A 198 23.24 -4.48 -10.16
CA ALA A 198 23.72 -4.12 -11.50
C ALA A 198 23.99 -2.62 -11.62
N LEU A 199 23.02 -1.80 -11.22
CA LEU A 199 23.17 -0.34 -11.22
C LEU A 199 24.27 0.14 -10.27
N SER A 200 24.42 -0.52 -9.11
CA SER A 200 25.49 -0.21 -8.16
C SER A 200 26.87 -0.57 -8.72
N ALA A 201 26.99 -1.71 -9.40
CA ALA A 201 28.22 -2.14 -10.06
C ALA A 201 28.64 -1.16 -11.18
N GLU A 202 27.69 -0.67 -11.96
CA GLU A 202 27.91 0.32 -13.02
C GLU A 202 28.28 1.70 -12.44
N TYR A 203 27.60 2.14 -11.38
CA TYR A 203 27.86 3.44 -10.75
C TYR A 203 29.27 3.55 -10.16
N VAL A 204 29.75 2.45 -9.58
CA VAL A 204 31.07 2.37 -8.92
C VAL A 204 32.18 1.95 -9.89
N GLY A 205 31.86 1.17 -10.93
CA GLY A 205 32.68 0.78 -12.08
C GLY A 205 34.19 0.91 -11.91
N ASP A 206 34.75 2.01 -12.44
CA ASP A 206 36.18 2.26 -12.50
C ASP A 206 36.84 2.57 -11.14
N ARG A 207 36.04 2.98 -10.14
CA ARG A 207 36.52 3.40 -8.81
C ARG A 207 36.76 2.22 -7.87
N ALA A 208 36.04 1.11 -8.03
CA ALA A 208 36.24 -0.10 -7.24
C ALA A 208 35.91 -1.36 -8.04
N PRO A 209 36.87 -1.89 -8.82
CA PRO A 209 36.62 -3.03 -9.71
C PRO A 209 36.20 -4.30 -8.94
N ALA A 210 36.76 -4.53 -7.74
CA ALA A 210 36.38 -5.67 -6.90
C ALA A 210 34.91 -5.62 -6.45
N PHE A 211 34.41 -4.44 -6.09
CA PHE A 211 32.99 -4.25 -5.74
C PHE A 211 32.10 -4.47 -6.96
N SER A 212 32.47 -3.90 -8.11
CA SER A 212 31.71 -4.04 -9.35
C SER A 212 31.60 -5.51 -9.78
N THR A 213 32.68 -6.28 -9.70
CA THR A 213 32.65 -7.73 -9.97
C THR A 213 31.72 -8.48 -9.00
N ASN A 214 31.83 -8.23 -7.70
CA ASN A 214 31.00 -8.91 -6.70
C ASN A 214 29.51 -8.55 -6.77
N ALA A 215 29.19 -7.28 -6.99
CA ALA A 215 27.83 -6.83 -7.20
C ALA A 215 27.25 -7.44 -8.49
N SER A 216 28.04 -7.53 -9.56
CA SER A 216 27.61 -8.18 -10.80
C SER A 216 27.36 -9.69 -10.63
N LEU A 217 28.22 -10.40 -9.89
CA LEU A 217 28.01 -11.81 -9.54
C LEU A 217 26.75 -12.00 -8.67
N GLY A 218 26.51 -11.09 -7.72
CA GLY A 218 25.29 -11.08 -6.91
C GLY A 218 24.03 -10.83 -7.76
N SER A 219 24.11 -9.91 -8.72
CA SER A 219 23.02 -9.62 -9.68
C SER A 219 22.67 -10.86 -10.49
N LEU A 220 23.68 -11.53 -11.06
CA LEU A 220 23.49 -12.78 -11.79
C LEU A 220 22.88 -13.87 -10.90
N SER A 221 23.39 -14.02 -9.67
CA SER A 221 22.92 -15.04 -8.72
C SER A 221 21.45 -14.85 -8.34
N LEU A 222 21.04 -13.61 -8.07
CA LEU A 222 19.65 -13.27 -7.78
C LEU A 222 18.75 -13.45 -9.01
N GLY A 223 19.25 -13.12 -10.21
CA GLY A 223 18.56 -13.38 -11.47
C GLY A 223 18.30 -14.88 -11.68
N VAL A 224 19.33 -15.71 -11.55
CA VAL A 224 19.23 -17.17 -11.66
C VAL A 224 18.30 -17.76 -10.59
N ALA A 225 18.39 -17.29 -9.34
CA ALA A 225 17.50 -17.74 -8.27
C ALA A 225 16.03 -17.39 -8.55
N ALA A 226 15.75 -16.17 -9.05
CA ALA A 226 14.40 -15.75 -9.43
C ALA A 226 13.85 -16.64 -10.56
N ILE A 227 14.69 -17.01 -11.54
CA ILE A 227 14.35 -17.95 -12.61
C ILE A 227 14.03 -19.32 -12.00
N MET A 228 14.99 -19.96 -11.33
CA MET A 228 14.80 -21.30 -10.76
C MET A 228 13.59 -21.39 -9.83
N SER A 229 13.34 -20.34 -9.04
CA SER A 229 12.16 -20.21 -8.20
C SER A 229 10.88 -20.16 -9.05
N THR A 230 10.80 -19.26 -10.05
CA THR A 230 9.63 -19.11 -10.94
C THR A 230 9.29 -20.40 -11.68
N TYR A 231 10.28 -21.07 -12.28
CA TYR A 231 10.07 -22.28 -13.10
C TYR A 231 9.94 -23.55 -12.26
N GLY A 232 10.68 -23.65 -11.16
CA GLY A 232 10.62 -24.79 -10.25
C GLY A 232 9.39 -24.72 -9.35
N LEU A 233 9.43 -23.85 -8.34
CA LEU A 233 8.38 -23.78 -7.32
C LEU A 233 7.09 -23.15 -7.85
N GLY A 234 7.17 -22.13 -8.70
CA GLY A 234 6.00 -21.51 -9.33
C GLY A 234 5.21 -22.50 -10.19
N GLY A 235 5.90 -23.35 -10.95
CA GLY A 235 5.29 -24.46 -11.69
C GLY A 235 4.57 -25.46 -10.78
N ILE A 236 5.22 -25.88 -9.69
CA ILE A 236 4.65 -26.83 -8.71
C ILE A 236 3.41 -26.25 -8.01
N LEU A 237 3.45 -24.98 -7.60
CA LEU A 237 2.33 -24.33 -6.91
C LEU A 237 1.09 -24.21 -7.81
N SER A 238 1.30 -24.05 -9.13
CA SER A 238 0.24 -23.81 -10.10
C SER A 238 -0.56 -25.04 -10.55
N ASN A 239 -0.03 -26.25 -10.39
CA ASN A 239 -0.60 -27.49 -10.94
C ASN A 239 -1.85 -28.05 -10.23
N ASP A 240 -2.55 -27.27 -9.39
CA ASP A 240 -3.82 -27.73 -8.76
C ASP A 240 -5.04 -27.37 -9.61
N ALA A 241 -5.66 -28.39 -10.24
CA ALA A 241 -7.07 -28.48 -10.67
C ALA A 241 -7.74 -27.27 -11.36
N SER A 242 -6.94 -26.32 -11.87
CA SER A 242 -7.39 -25.27 -12.77
C SER A 242 -6.81 -25.61 -14.14
N GLN A 243 -7.59 -25.45 -15.20
CA GLN A 243 -7.16 -25.70 -16.58
C GLN A 243 -6.03 -24.77 -17.06
N TRP A 244 -5.38 -24.05 -16.13
CA TRP A 244 -4.27 -23.16 -16.38
C TRP A 244 -2.96 -23.95 -16.36
N LYS A 245 -2.17 -23.82 -17.42
CA LYS A 245 -0.77 -24.24 -17.44
C LYS A 245 0.11 -23.00 -17.50
N PHE A 246 1.26 -23.04 -16.85
CA PHE A 246 2.24 -21.94 -16.87
C PHE A 246 2.72 -21.64 -18.30
N TRP A 247 2.88 -22.67 -19.14
CA TRP A 247 3.08 -22.56 -20.58
C TRP A 247 1.84 -23.07 -21.32
N GLN A 248 1.05 -22.15 -21.88
CA GLN A 248 -0.12 -22.46 -22.72
C GLN A 248 -0.24 -21.44 -23.86
N PRO A 249 0.64 -21.52 -24.86
CA PRO A 249 0.60 -20.60 -25.97
C PRO A 249 -0.79 -20.66 -26.63
N PHE A 250 -1.35 -19.48 -26.92
CA PHE A 250 -2.63 -19.31 -27.62
C PHE A 250 -3.90 -19.78 -26.87
N SER A 251 -3.81 -20.05 -25.56
CA SER A 251 -4.96 -20.36 -24.69
C SER A 251 -5.05 -19.35 -23.54
N GLY A 252 -6.25 -19.00 -23.06
CA GLY A 252 -6.43 -18.07 -21.93
C GLY A 252 -6.95 -16.66 -22.29
N GLY A 253 -7.30 -16.42 -23.56
CA GLY A 253 -7.81 -15.12 -24.06
C GLY A 253 -6.74 -14.25 -24.72
N VAL A 254 -7.15 -13.40 -25.67
CA VAL A 254 -6.21 -12.61 -26.52
C VAL A 254 -5.30 -11.69 -25.70
N VAL A 255 -5.85 -11.04 -24.67
CA VAL A 255 -5.07 -10.14 -23.78
C VAL A 255 -4.06 -10.93 -22.95
N PHE A 256 -4.43 -12.10 -22.46
CA PHE A 256 -3.52 -13.01 -21.75
C PHE A 256 -2.37 -13.44 -22.66
N VAL A 257 -2.68 -13.88 -23.88
CA VAL A 257 -1.68 -14.33 -24.85
C VAL A 257 -0.71 -13.21 -25.22
N ALA A 258 -1.21 -11.98 -25.43
CA ALA A 258 -0.37 -10.82 -25.72
C ALA A 258 0.58 -10.47 -24.56
N VAL A 259 0.06 -10.43 -23.33
CA VAL A 259 0.88 -10.16 -22.13
C VAL A 259 1.93 -11.25 -21.92
N GLN A 260 1.58 -12.51 -22.16
CA GLN A 260 2.52 -13.63 -22.11
C GLN A 260 3.63 -13.48 -23.15
N ILE A 261 3.31 -13.20 -24.42
CA ILE A 261 4.31 -13.01 -25.48
C ILE A 261 5.30 -11.89 -25.10
N ILE A 262 4.79 -10.74 -24.64
CA ILE A 262 5.64 -9.62 -24.20
C ILE A 262 6.53 -10.04 -23.03
N SER A 263 5.97 -10.74 -22.04
CA SER A 263 6.70 -11.18 -20.85
C SER A 263 7.83 -12.15 -21.21
N TRP A 264 7.54 -13.18 -22.01
CA TRP A 264 8.54 -14.14 -22.50
C TRP A 264 9.60 -13.49 -23.37
N THR A 265 9.23 -12.49 -24.18
CA THR A 265 10.18 -11.74 -24.99
C THR A 265 11.16 -10.95 -24.11
N CYS A 266 10.63 -10.17 -23.15
CA CYS A 266 11.47 -9.46 -22.17
C CYS A 266 12.35 -10.43 -21.38
N PHE A 267 11.81 -11.59 -21.00
CA PHE A 267 12.55 -12.64 -20.30
C PHE A 267 13.73 -13.17 -21.13
N THR A 268 13.48 -13.57 -22.37
CA THR A 268 14.50 -14.11 -23.29
C THR A 268 15.61 -13.10 -23.53
N PHE A 269 15.27 -11.83 -23.81
CA PHE A 269 16.29 -10.79 -23.98
C PHE A 269 17.09 -10.57 -22.69
N SER A 270 16.46 -10.57 -21.52
CA SER A 270 17.18 -10.48 -20.25
C SER A 270 18.19 -11.61 -20.04
N VAL A 271 17.80 -12.86 -20.31
CA VAL A 271 18.69 -14.02 -20.15
C VAL A 271 19.84 -13.98 -21.16
N LEU A 272 19.58 -13.57 -22.40
CA LEU A 272 20.62 -13.40 -23.40
C LEU A 272 21.64 -12.33 -22.99
N LEU A 273 21.19 -11.19 -22.48
CA LEU A 273 22.09 -10.13 -21.99
C LEU A 273 22.92 -10.57 -20.78
N GLN A 274 22.32 -11.30 -19.83
CA GLN A 274 23.02 -11.90 -18.69
C GLN A 274 24.04 -12.96 -19.13
N GLY A 275 23.69 -13.79 -20.13
CA GLY A 275 24.60 -14.77 -20.72
C GLY A 275 25.78 -14.13 -21.44
N CYS A 276 25.54 -13.05 -22.20
CA CYS A 276 26.61 -12.29 -22.86
C CYS A 276 27.57 -11.68 -21.84
N PHE A 277 27.06 -11.16 -20.72
CA PHE A 277 27.88 -10.65 -19.62
C PHE A 277 28.67 -11.76 -18.90
N PHE A 278 28.07 -12.92 -18.66
CA PHE A 278 28.80 -14.05 -18.09
C PHE A 278 29.92 -14.52 -19.02
N LEU A 279 29.66 -14.59 -20.32
CA LEU A 279 30.67 -14.93 -21.33
C LEU A 279 31.78 -13.86 -21.38
N SER A 280 31.47 -12.57 -21.23
CA SER A 280 32.51 -11.53 -21.19
C SER A 280 33.43 -11.66 -19.98
N LEU A 281 32.92 -12.12 -18.82
CA LEU A 281 33.74 -12.43 -17.64
C LEU A 281 34.66 -13.65 -17.85
N VAL A 282 34.22 -14.64 -18.63
CA VAL A 282 34.98 -15.88 -18.88
C VAL A 282 36.01 -15.71 -20.00
N PHE A 283 35.72 -14.90 -21.02
CA PHE A 283 36.55 -14.75 -22.22
C PHE A 283 37.45 -13.50 -22.23
N VAL A 284 37.57 -12.76 -21.11
CA VAL A 284 38.45 -11.59 -20.94
C VAL A 284 38.28 -10.56 -22.08
N VAL A 285 37.04 -10.20 -22.38
CA VAL A 285 36.71 -9.10 -23.31
C VAL A 285 36.59 -7.81 -22.48
N GLU A 286 37.10 -6.68 -22.99
CA GLU A 286 37.04 -5.37 -22.33
C GLU A 286 35.64 -5.06 -21.79
N VAL A 287 35.53 -4.94 -20.46
CA VAL A 287 34.27 -4.78 -19.71
C VAL A 287 33.59 -3.43 -20.03
N GLU A 288 34.34 -2.48 -20.61
CA GLU A 288 33.85 -1.15 -21.00
C GLU A 288 32.76 -1.19 -22.08
N LEU A 289 32.68 -2.25 -22.90
CA LEU A 289 31.64 -2.39 -23.93
C LEU A 289 30.24 -2.75 -23.36
N PHE A 290 30.16 -3.13 -22.08
CA PHE A 290 28.95 -3.66 -21.44
C PHE A 290 28.25 -2.70 -20.46
N VAL A 291 28.68 -1.44 -20.39
CA VAL A 291 28.04 -0.42 -19.55
C VAL A 291 26.56 -0.25 -19.93
N GLY A 292 25.66 -0.45 -18.96
CA GLY A 292 24.21 -0.34 -19.13
C GLY A 292 23.52 -1.65 -19.57
N ILE A 293 24.26 -2.70 -19.95
CA ILE A 293 23.68 -3.98 -20.35
C ILE A 293 23.07 -4.73 -19.16
N MET A 294 23.68 -4.61 -17.97
CA MET A 294 23.13 -5.22 -16.75
C MET A 294 21.93 -4.44 -16.20
N GLY A 295 21.96 -3.10 -16.27
CA GLY A 295 20.77 -2.28 -16.02
C GLY A 295 19.60 -2.63 -16.95
N LEU A 296 19.86 -2.78 -18.25
CA LEU A 296 18.84 -3.16 -19.24
C LEU A 296 18.32 -4.59 -19.02
N ALA A 297 19.20 -5.55 -18.74
CA ALA A 297 18.80 -6.92 -18.42
C ALA A 297 17.91 -6.96 -17.17
N GLY A 298 18.30 -6.26 -16.11
CA GLY A 298 17.49 -6.14 -14.89
C GLY A 298 16.12 -5.52 -15.16
N ALA A 299 16.05 -4.44 -15.94
CA ALA A 299 14.78 -3.79 -16.31
C ALA A 299 13.85 -4.72 -17.12
N LEU A 300 14.41 -5.48 -18.07
CA LEU A 300 13.67 -6.47 -18.85
C LEU A 300 13.19 -7.64 -18.00
N SER A 301 13.98 -8.09 -17.02
CA SER A 301 13.56 -9.08 -16.04
C SER A 301 12.39 -8.60 -15.17
N ILE A 302 12.41 -7.33 -14.72
CA ILE A 302 11.29 -6.73 -13.97
C ILE A 302 10.04 -6.69 -14.84
N ALA A 303 10.16 -6.17 -16.07
CA ALA A 303 9.05 -6.09 -17.02
C ALA A 303 8.43 -7.46 -17.29
N SER A 304 9.25 -8.49 -17.46
CA SER A 304 8.83 -9.88 -17.61
C SER A 304 8.05 -10.39 -16.39
N GLN A 305 8.57 -10.20 -15.17
CA GLN A 305 7.91 -10.68 -13.96
C GLN A 305 6.57 -9.97 -13.70
N ILE A 306 6.54 -8.65 -13.89
CA ILE A 306 5.30 -7.87 -13.79
C ILE A 306 4.30 -8.36 -14.84
N GLY A 307 4.75 -8.53 -16.09
CA GLY A 307 3.91 -9.05 -17.16
C GLY A 307 3.36 -10.45 -16.84
N MET A 308 4.17 -11.35 -16.29
CA MET A 308 3.76 -12.68 -15.88
C MET A 308 2.71 -12.63 -14.75
N MET A 309 2.88 -11.76 -13.74
CA MET A 309 1.88 -11.55 -12.70
C MET A 309 0.59 -10.95 -13.24
N VAL A 310 0.68 -9.99 -14.16
CA VAL A 310 -0.48 -9.39 -14.83
C VAL A 310 -1.22 -10.43 -15.67
N SER A 311 -0.50 -11.35 -16.31
CA SER A 311 -1.09 -12.43 -17.11
C SER A 311 -2.07 -13.28 -16.29
N LEU A 312 -1.74 -13.59 -15.03
CA LEU A 312 -2.62 -14.36 -14.15
C LEU A 312 -3.95 -13.67 -13.87
N VAL A 313 -3.95 -12.33 -13.88
CA VAL A 313 -5.14 -11.51 -13.63
C VAL A 313 -6.01 -11.41 -14.88
N VAL A 314 -5.42 -11.48 -16.07
CA VAL A 314 -6.13 -11.38 -17.35
C VAL A 314 -6.46 -12.74 -17.98
N TYR A 315 -6.06 -13.84 -17.35
CA TYR A 315 -6.34 -15.19 -17.81
C TYR A 315 -7.85 -15.49 -17.78
N VAL A 316 -8.39 -15.92 -18.92
CA VAL A 316 -9.78 -16.35 -19.08
C VAL A 316 -9.80 -17.87 -19.32
N PRO A 317 -10.32 -18.68 -18.38
CA PRO A 317 -10.47 -20.11 -18.61
C PRO A 317 -11.50 -20.39 -19.71
N PRO A 318 -11.32 -21.43 -20.53
CA PRO A 318 -12.30 -21.80 -21.54
C PRO A 318 -13.55 -22.35 -20.83
N ASN A 319 -14.69 -21.70 -21.06
CA ASN A 319 -15.99 -21.87 -20.39
C ASN A 319 -16.03 -21.45 -18.91
N THR A 320 -16.69 -20.32 -18.64
CA THR A 320 -17.98 -20.25 -17.91
C THR A 320 -18.34 -18.78 -17.69
N THR A 321 -19.56 -18.43 -18.09
CA THR A 321 -20.35 -17.23 -17.75
C THR A 321 -20.14 -16.76 -16.31
N ARG A 322 -19.37 -15.68 -16.06
CA ARG A 322 -19.19 -15.17 -14.68
C ARG A 322 -18.70 -13.72 -14.54
N ARG A 323 -19.38 -12.79 -15.22
CA ARG A 323 -19.23 -11.34 -15.00
C ARG A 323 -19.52 -10.93 -13.53
N LEU A 324 -20.30 -11.73 -12.80
CA LEU A 324 -20.74 -11.50 -11.40
C LEU A 324 -19.76 -11.95 -10.30
N GLN A 325 -18.73 -12.76 -10.58
CA GLN A 325 -17.74 -13.15 -9.55
C GLN A 325 -16.46 -12.33 -9.58
N LEU A 326 -16.16 -11.68 -10.71
CA LEU A 326 -14.96 -10.88 -10.88
C LEU A 326 -15.03 -9.59 -10.02
N GLU A 327 -16.22 -9.01 -9.85
CA GLU A 327 -16.40 -7.79 -9.04
C GLU A 327 -16.31 -8.06 -7.53
N ALA A 328 -16.90 -9.16 -7.05
CA ALA A 328 -16.76 -9.60 -5.66
C ALA A 328 -15.33 -10.07 -5.32
N PHE A 329 -14.58 -10.55 -6.31
CA PHE A 329 -13.19 -11.00 -6.19
C PHE A 329 -12.19 -9.83 -6.21
N VAL A 330 -12.43 -8.81 -7.05
CA VAL A 330 -11.59 -7.61 -7.14
C VAL A 330 -11.70 -6.76 -5.87
N MET A 331 -12.90 -6.58 -5.32
CA MET A 331 -13.09 -5.80 -4.09
C MET A 331 -12.43 -6.43 -2.85
N ARG A 332 -12.36 -7.76 -2.78
CA ARG A 332 -11.76 -8.49 -1.64
C ARG A 332 -10.23 -8.55 -1.65
N HIS A 333 -9.60 -8.17 -2.75
CA HIS A 333 -8.14 -8.20 -2.91
C HIS A 333 -7.51 -6.80 -2.98
N ILE A 334 -8.32 -5.78 -3.29
CA ILE A 334 -7.96 -4.37 -3.12
C ILE A 334 -7.74 -4.03 -1.62
N GLU A 335 -8.45 -4.67 -0.69
CA GLU A 335 -8.26 -4.48 0.77
C GLU A 335 -6.89 -4.93 1.31
N LEU A 336 -6.14 -5.78 0.60
CA LEU A 336 -4.79 -6.22 0.99
C LEU A 336 -3.70 -5.41 0.26
N LEU A 337 -3.99 -4.95 -0.96
CA LEU A 337 -3.13 -4.10 -1.77
C LEU A 337 -3.11 -2.65 -1.26
N ILE A 338 -4.22 -2.13 -0.74
CA ILE A 338 -4.29 -0.78 -0.16
C ILE A 338 -3.34 -0.61 1.04
N PRO A 339 -3.31 -1.50 2.06
CA PRO A 339 -2.33 -1.39 3.14
C PRO A 339 -0.89 -1.50 2.67
N ILE A 340 -0.60 -2.37 1.70
CA ILE A 340 0.76 -2.55 1.13
C ILE A 340 1.18 -1.32 0.32
N LEU A 341 0.26 -0.68 -0.40
CA LEU A 341 0.53 0.55 -1.12
C LEU A 341 0.57 1.77 -0.19
N MET A 342 -0.29 1.81 0.84
CA MET A 342 -0.32 2.84 1.89
C MET A 342 0.86 2.73 2.86
N THR A 343 1.50 1.57 2.96
CA THR A 343 2.78 1.38 3.68
C THR A 343 4.02 1.70 2.84
N ASN A 344 3.86 1.88 1.53
CA ASN A 344 4.92 2.39 0.62
C ASN A 344 4.72 3.86 0.17
N LEU A 345 3.49 4.41 0.24
CA LEU A 345 3.22 5.86 0.22
C LEU A 345 3.93 6.71 1.30
N PRO A 346 4.42 6.14 2.43
CA PRO A 346 5.13 6.91 3.42
C PRO A 346 6.45 7.51 2.92
N ALA A 347 7.05 7.04 1.81
CA ALA A 347 8.21 7.72 1.22
C ALA A 347 7.93 9.22 0.93
N VAL A 348 6.66 9.58 0.66
CA VAL A 348 6.22 10.98 0.48
C VAL A 348 5.75 11.59 1.81
N ALA A 349 5.06 10.83 2.68
CA ALA A 349 4.66 11.31 4.00
C ALA A 349 5.85 11.52 4.97
N PHE A 350 7.01 10.93 4.67
CA PHE A 350 8.25 11.03 5.42
C PHE A 350 9.26 12.04 4.84
N MET A 351 8.93 12.73 3.73
CA MET A 351 9.67 13.90 3.25
C MET A 351 9.93 14.97 4.34
N PRO A 352 9.07 15.20 5.36
CA PRO A 352 9.38 16.11 6.45
C PRO A 352 10.63 15.74 7.26
N TRP A 353 11.03 14.47 7.28
CA TRP A 353 12.23 14.00 8.00
C TRP A 353 13.55 14.37 7.31
N VAL A 354 13.47 14.84 6.06
CA VAL A 354 14.61 15.38 5.31
C VAL A 354 14.92 16.82 5.74
N LEU A 355 13.89 17.56 6.18
CA LEU A 355 14.00 18.97 6.54
C LEU A 355 15.04 19.25 7.65
N PRO A 356 15.13 18.45 8.74
CA PRO A 356 16.17 18.64 9.74
C PRO A 356 17.59 18.50 9.19
N TRP A 357 17.82 17.56 8.25
CA TRP A 357 19.15 17.34 7.66
C TRP A 357 19.56 18.43 6.69
N LEU A 358 18.59 19.09 6.02
CA LEU A 358 18.85 20.29 5.21
C LEU A 358 19.34 21.48 6.03
N LEU A 359 19.07 21.49 7.34
CA LEU A 359 19.44 22.57 8.25
C LEU A 359 20.74 22.28 9.01
N VAL A 360 21.39 21.14 8.77
CA VAL A 360 22.69 20.79 9.36
C VAL A 360 23.80 21.41 8.49
N PRO A 361 24.53 22.42 8.96
CA PRO A 361 25.49 23.16 8.12
C PRO A 361 26.66 22.31 7.61
N SER A 362 26.93 21.17 8.24
CA SER A 362 28.00 20.23 7.88
C SER A 362 27.56 19.16 6.88
N PHE A 363 26.28 19.11 6.50
CA PHE A 363 25.76 18.10 5.58
C PHE A 363 25.84 18.58 4.13
N SER A 364 26.37 17.73 3.25
CA SER A 364 26.23 17.90 1.81
C SER A 364 24.86 17.39 1.33
N TRP A 365 24.45 17.76 0.11
CA TRP A 365 23.24 17.20 -0.52
C TRP A 365 23.27 15.67 -0.64
N HIS A 366 24.46 15.07 -0.74
CA HIS A 366 24.63 13.62 -0.76
C HIS A 366 24.35 13.00 0.62
N ASP A 367 24.81 13.64 1.70
CA ASP A 367 24.57 13.18 3.07
C ASP A 367 23.07 13.23 3.39
N VAL A 368 22.40 14.33 3.03
CA VAL A 368 20.94 14.46 3.16
C VAL A 368 20.22 13.35 2.38
N ALA A 369 20.64 13.06 1.15
CA ALA A 369 20.04 12.00 0.33
C ALA A 369 20.22 10.61 0.94
N ILE A 370 21.42 10.29 1.45
CA ILE A 370 21.71 8.99 2.06
C ILE A 370 20.89 8.79 3.35
N TYR A 371 20.87 9.78 4.23
CA TYR A 371 20.06 9.73 5.46
C TYR A 371 18.57 9.59 5.14
N THR A 372 18.10 10.24 4.07
CA THR A 372 16.73 10.10 3.57
C THR A 372 16.42 8.67 3.13
N VAL A 373 17.30 8.07 2.32
CA VAL A 373 17.11 6.69 1.85
C VAL A 373 17.14 5.70 3.01
N VAL A 374 18.09 5.83 3.93
CA VAL A 374 18.18 4.97 5.12
C VAL A 374 16.94 5.10 5.99
N HIS A 375 16.48 6.32 6.27
CA HIS A 375 15.28 6.56 7.07
C HIS A 375 14.00 6.05 6.40
N ILE A 376 13.83 6.29 5.09
CA ILE A 376 12.70 5.74 4.33
C ILE A 376 12.74 4.21 4.39
N GLY A 377 13.90 3.58 4.25
CA GLY A 377 14.05 2.12 4.35
C GLY A 377 13.64 1.58 5.73
N VAL A 378 14.13 2.18 6.80
CA VAL A 378 13.81 1.81 8.19
C VAL A 378 12.32 2.04 8.50
N GLN A 379 11.76 3.18 8.08
CA GLN A 379 10.36 3.49 8.32
C GLN A 379 9.38 2.69 7.46
N THR A 380 9.77 2.32 6.24
CA THR A 380 8.98 1.41 5.39
C THR A 380 8.92 0.03 6.04
N LEU A 381 10.05 -0.48 6.54
CA LEU A 381 10.09 -1.72 7.32
C LEU A 381 9.18 -1.63 8.56
N HIS A 382 9.23 -0.52 9.29
CA HIS A 382 8.37 -0.27 10.45
C HIS A 382 6.87 -0.19 10.11
N SER A 383 6.53 0.50 9.02
CA SER A 383 5.14 0.71 8.58
C SER A 383 4.49 -0.60 8.13
N VAL A 384 5.22 -1.47 7.42
CA VAL A 384 4.77 -2.80 7.02
C VAL A 384 4.48 -3.68 8.25
N LEU A 385 5.32 -3.59 9.29
CA LEU A 385 5.11 -4.31 10.55
C LEU A 385 3.88 -3.78 11.31
N ASN A 386 3.66 -2.45 11.34
CA ASN A 386 2.55 -1.83 12.10
C ASN A 386 1.17 -1.91 11.44
N ALA A 387 1.08 -1.76 10.11
CA ALA A 387 -0.22 -1.72 9.41
C ALA A 387 -1.03 -3.00 9.61
N HIS A 388 -0.36 -4.15 9.72
CA HIS A 388 -1.03 -5.43 9.96
C HIS A 388 -1.37 -5.65 11.44
N LEU A 389 -0.51 -5.20 12.37
CA LEU A 389 -0.79 -5.23 13.82
C LEU A 389 -2.04 -4.41 14.15
N LEU A 390 -2.23 -3.25 13.50
CA LEU A 390 -3.44 -2.45 13.62
C LEU A 390 -4.67 -3.18 13.08
N GLN A 391 -4.61 -3.80 11.90
CA GLN A 391 -5.75 -4.57 11.35
C GLN A 391 -6.15 -5.76 12.23
N VAL A 392 -5.19 -6.48 12.81
CA VAL A 392 -5.44 -7.62 13.71
C VAL A 392 -5.93 -7.14 15.09
N PHE A 393 -5.40 -6.01 15.58
CA PHE A 393 -5.90 -5.33 16.78
C PHE A 393 -7.36 -4.92 16.59
N PHE A 394 -7.71 -4.30 15.46
CA PHE A 394 -9.10 -3.95 15.14
C PHE A 394 -9.99 -5.19 15.11
N LYS A 395 -9.55 -6.28 14.48
CA LYS A 395 -10.31 -7.55 14.42
C LYS A 395 -10.53 -8.20 15.80
N HIS A 396 -9.56 -8.10 16.72
CA HIS A 396 -9.67 -8.66 18.08
C HIS A 396 -10.40 -7.74 19.06
N SER A 397 -10.18 -6.43 18.94
CA SER A 397 -10.85 -5.39 19.73
C SER A 397 -12.33 -5.29 19.37
N SER A 398 -12.68 -5.38 18.08
CA SER A 398 -14.08 -5.49 17.64
C SER A 398 -14.78 -6.76 18.11
N ALA A 399 -14.01 -7.78 18.51
CA ALA A 399 -14.50 -9.04 19.08
C ALA A 399 -14.45 -9.05 20.63
N GLY A 400 -14.15 -7.92 21.29
CA GLY A 400 -14.15 -7.78 22.74
C GLY A 400 -12.99 -8.48 23.48
N LYS A 401 -11.94 -8.92 22.78
CA LYS A 401 -10.80 -9.63 23.38
C LYS A 401 -9.68 -8.64 23.75
N ARG A 402 -9.04 -8.84 24.91
CA ARG A 402 -7.79 -8.12 25.27
C ARG A 402 -6.66 -8.56 24.35
N SER A 403 -5.88 -7.60 23.85
CA SER A 403 -4.72 -7.86 22.99
C SER A 403 -3.51 -8.35 23.80
N PRO A 404 -2.89 -9.50 23.43
CA PRO A 404 -1.61 -9.97 23.97
C PRO A 404 -0.48 -8.91 24.07
N PRO A 405 0.40 -8.99 25.08
CA PRO A 405 1.50 -8.03 25.29
C PRO A 405 2.52 -7.97 24.13
N LEU A 406 2.63 -9.04 23.33
CA LEU A 406 3.50 -9.09 22.15
C LEU A 406 3.15 -8.00 21.10
N TYR A 407 1.90 -7.51 21.09
CA TYR A 407 1.42 -6.49 20.15
C TYR A 407 1.99 -5.09 20.39
N TRP A 408 2.37 -4.77 21.64
CA TRP A 408 3.05 -3.52 21.98
C TRP A 408 4.56 -3.70 21.94
N ALA A 409 5.05 -4.89 22.27
CA ALA A 409 6.48 -5.19 22.33
C ALA A 409 7.18 -5.08 20.96
N VAL A 410 6.57 -5.54 19.87
CA VAL A 410 7.20 -5.52 18.54
C VAL A 410 7.35 -4.09 17.97
N PRO A 411 6.33 -3.22 18.00
CA PRO A 411 6.49 -1.80 17.63
C PRO A 411 7.45 -1.07 18.56
N LEU A 412 7.41 -1.35 19.88
CA LEU A 412 8.31 -0.73 20.86
C LEU A 412 9.77 -1.10 20.57
N VAL A 413 10.07 -2.39 20.32
CA VAL A 413 11.42 -2.87 19.95
C VAL A 413 11.85 -2.32 18.59
N GLY A 414 10.94 -2.23 17.62
CA GLY A 414 11.19 -1.63 16.31
C GLY A 414 11.46 -0.11 16.36
N MET A 415 10.92 0.60 17.35
CA MET A 415 11.19 2.03 17.59
C MET A 415 12.43 2.27 18.45
N THR A 416 12.81 1.33 19.33
CA THR A 416 13.97 1.51 20.22
C THR A 416 15.29 1.42 19.47
N LEU A 417 15.42 0.62 18.41
CA LEU A 417 16.71 0.46 17.73
C LEU A 417 17.17 1.72 16.96
N PRO A 418 16.33 2.39 16.14
CA PRO A 418 16.69 3.68 15.56
C PRO A 418 16.92 4.77 16.61
N ALA A 419 16.17 4.73 17.72
CA ALA A 419 16.37 5.66 18.83
C ALA A 419 17.70 5.42 19.57
N ILE A 420 18.11 4.15 19.76
CA ILE A 420 19.40 3.78 20.37
C ILE A 420 20.57 4.20 19.45
N SER A 421 20.49 3.94 18.15
CA SER A 421 21.51 4.38 17.17
C SER A 421 21.59 5.92 17.12
N ALA A 422 20.45 6.62 17.11
CA ALA A 422 20.45 8.08 17.17
C ALA A 422 21.03 8.61 18.49
N CYS A 423 20.73 7.98 19.64
CA CYS A 423 21.34 8.34 20.93
C CYS A 423 22.85 8.03 20.97
N ALA A 424 23.31 6.94 20.36
CA ALA A 424 24.72 6.58 20.26
C ALA A 424 25.51 7.59 19.40
N HIS A 425 24.93 8.04 18.28
CA HIS A 425 25.52 9.10 17.46
C HIS A 425 25.51 10.47 18.14
N VAL A 426 24.46 10.79 18.93
CA VAL A 426 24.46 12.00 19.79
C VAL A 426 25.58 11.92 20.82
N ALA A 427 25.78 10.76 21.45
CA ALA A 427 26.87 10.55 22.42
C ALA A 427 28.26 10.62 21.77
N ALA A 428 28.38 10.27 20.49
CA ALA A 428 29.61 10.41 19.70
C ALA A 428 29.86 11.84 19.16
N GLY A 429 28.99 12.80 19.46
CA GLY A 429 29.15 14.21 19.07
C GLY A 429 28.64 14.57 17.67
N ASP A 430 27.89 13.68 17.01
CA ASP A 430 27.31 13.94 15.69
C ASP A 430 26.08 14.85 15.79
N ARG A 431 26.19 16.05 15.22
CA ARG A 431 25.13 17.07 15.20
C ARG A 431 23.90 16.64 14.39
N ALA A 432 24.04 15.73 13.44
CA ALA A 432 22.92 15.22 12.65
C ALA A 432 22.03 14.26 13.42
N ALA A 433 22.63 13.50 14.34
CA ALA A 433 21.89 12.67 15.27
C ALA A 433 21.04 13.52 16.21
N LEU A 434 21.57 14.65 16.69
CA LEU A 434 20.81 15.59 17.52
C LEU A 434 19.62 16.19 16.76
N ALA A 435 19.80 16.59 15.49
CA ALA A 435 18.72 17.09 14.65
C ALA A 435 17.64 16.03 14.41
N SER A 436 18.05 14.78 14.18
CA SER A 436 17.16 13.64 13.97
C SER A 436 16.36 13.30 15.23
N VAL A 437 17.01 13.27 16.40
CA VAL A 437 16.34 13.03 17.70
C VAL A 437 15.40 14.16 18.02
N ALA A 438 15.82 15.42 17.90
CA ALA A 438 14.98 16.58 18.19
C ALA A 438 13.73 16.61 17.32
N PHE A 439 13.86 16.39 16.01
CA PHE A 439 12.71 16.31 15.12
C PHE A 439 11.84 15.08 15.41
N ALA A 440 12.44 13.92 15.70
CA ALA A 440 11.68 12.73 16.09
C ALA A 440 10.84 12.96 17.34
N THR A 441 11.46 13.50 18.38
CA THR A 441 10.79 13.83 19.64
C THR A 441 9.67 14.83 19.39
N ALA A 442 9.91 15.91 18.64
CA ALA A 442 8.87 16.87 18.28
C ALA A 442 7.74 16.22 17.47
N TRP A 443 8.07 15.36 16.51
CA TRP A 443 7.11 14.65 15.66
C TRP A 443 6.24 13.67 16.46
N TYR A 444 6.83 12.89 17.37
CA TYR A 444 6.09 12.00 18.27
C TYR A 444 5.27 12.78 19.30
N ALA A 445 5.83 13.84 19.88
CA ALA A 445 5.14 14.74 20.81
C ALA A 445 3.94 15.43 20.14
N TYR A 446 4.00 15.69 18.83
CA TYR A 446 2.86 16.16 18.06
C TYR A 446 1.91 15.01 17.67
N THR A 447 2.41 13.89 17.11
CA THR A 447 1.58 12.84 16.51
C THR A 447 0.83 12.00 17.55
N ILE A 448 1.45 11.67 18.68
CA ILE A 448 0.83 10.82 19.69
C ILE A 448 -0.43 11.50 20.24
N PRO A 449 -0.37 12.71 20.83
CA PRO A 449 -1.55 13.37 21.39
C PRO A 449 -2.62 13.65 20.33
N THR A 450 -2.21 13.97 19.10
CA THR A 450 -3.13 14.30 18.00
C THR A 450 -3.85 13.09 17.41
N MET A 451 -3.45 11.86 17.76
CA MET A 451 -4.05 10.61 17.29
C MET A 451 -4.70 9.78 18.41
N VAL A 452 -4.51 10.14 19.69
CA VAL A 452 -5.20 9.48 20.81
C VAL A 452 -6.72 9.56 20.62
N GLY A 453 -7.40 8.43 20.88
CA GLY A 453 -8.86 8.35 20.79
C GLY A 453 -9.40 8.21 19.36
N MET A 454 -8.54 7.98 18.37
CA MET A 454 -8.92 7.80 16.96
C MET A 454 -9.81 8.93 16.41
N PRO A 455 -9.30 10.17 16.34
CA PRO A 455 -10.12 11.34 15.99
C PRO A 455 -10.83 11.23 14.64
N ALA A 456 -10.25 10.50 13.68
CA ALA A 456 -10.86 10.24 12.39
C ALA A 456 -12.21 9.49 12.50
N GLN A 457 -12.41 8.68 13.54
CA GLN A 457 -13.63 7.88 13.74
C GLN A 457 -14.53 8.47 14.83
N THR A 458 -13.94 8.99 15.90
CA THR A 458 -14.67 9.49 17.06
C THR A 458 -15.00 10.97 16.97
N GLY A 459 -14.28 11.74 16.16
CA GLY A 459 -14.37 13.19 16.13
C GLY A 459 -13.87 13.86 17.41
N CYS A 460 -13.10 13.18 18.27
CA CYS A 460 -12.71 13.68 19.59
C CYS A 460 -11.89 14.99 19.59
N ARG A 461 -11.34 15.37 18.42
CA ARG A 461 -10.57 16.61 18.23
C ARG A 461 -11.37 17.73 17.55
N GLU A 462 -12.67 17.56 17.34
CA GLU A 462 -13.55 18.60 16.82
C GLU A 462 -13.51 19.84 17.72
N ASP A 463 -13.27 21.01 17.13
CA ASP A 463 -13.40 22.28 17.81
C ASP A 463 -14.79 22.89 17.51
N LYS A 464 -15.70 22.70 18.45
CA LYS A 464 -17.09 23.16 18.32
C LYS A 464 -17.22 24.68 18.22
N ARG A 465 -16.18 25.46 18.54
CA ARG A 465 -16.20 26.93 18.41
C ARG A 465 -16.43 27.38 16.98
N PHE A 466 -15.95 26.64 15.98
CA PHE A 466 -16.19 26.96 14.56
C PHE A 466 -17.69 26.96 14.20
N ARG A 467 -18.52 26.23 14.95
CA ARG A 467 -19.98 26.18 14.70
C ARG A 467 -20.70 27.44 15.14
N THR A 468 -20.21 28.12 16.17
CA THR A 468 -20.88 29.27 16.80
C THR A 468 -20.18 30.59 16.53
N GLN A 469 -18.87 30.58 16.30
CA GLN A 469 -18.07 31.78 16.08
C GLN A 469 -17.85 32.03 14.59
N GLN A 470 -18.06 33.27 14.17
CA GLN A 470 -17.58 33.75 12.89
C GLN A 470 -16.05 33.64 12.85
N THR A 471 -15.53 33.19 11.72
CA THR A 471 -14.10 33.20 11.45
C THR A 471 -13.86 33.95 10.15
N TRP A 472 -12.98 34.94 10.21
CA TRP A 472 -12.69 35.82 9.07
C TRP A 472 -12.27 35.04 7.81
N PHE A 473 -11.58 33.91 8.00
CA PHE A 473 -11.12 33.04 6.92
C PHE A 473 -12.28 32.36 6.19
N MET A 474 -13.27 31.82 6.90
CA MET A 474 -14.44 31.17 6.28
C MET A 474 -15.29 32.18 5.51
N GLU A 475 -15.47 33.39 6.07
CA GLU A 475 -16.18 34.47 5.36
C GLU A 475 -15.39 35.00 4.16
N THR A 476 -14.06 34.93 4.21
CA THR A 476 -13.22 35.27 3.05
C THR A 476 -13.35 34.22 1.96
N ALA A 477 -13.41 32.93 2.30
CA ALA A 477 -13.69 31.86 1.35
C ALA A 477 -15.07 32.05 0.71
N ALA A 478 -16.11 32.33 1.52
CA ALA A 478 -17.46 32.62 1.02
C ALA A 478 -17.48 33.79 0.03
N ARG A 479 -16.78 34.89 0.33
CA ARG A 479 -16.65 36.04 -0.61
C ARG A 479 -15.83 35.70 -1.85
N TYR A 480 -14.75 34.93 -1.70
CA TYR A 480 -13.89 34.51 -2.82
C TYR A 480 -14.72 33.77 -3.87
N PHE A 481 -15.53 32.81 -3.43
CA PHE A 481 -16.43 32.02 -4.27
C PHE A 481 -17.79 32.70 -4.52
N SER A 482 -18.03 33.92 -4.03
CA SER A 482 -19.34 34.60 -4.14
C SER A 482 -20.50 33.64 -3.80
N LEU A 483 -20.38 33.00 -2.62
CA LEU A 483 -21.27 31.93 -2.18
C LEU A 483 -22.73 32.40 -2.13
N ASN A 484 -23.62 31.58 -2.68
CA ASN A 484 -25.06 31.76 -2.59
C ASN A 484 -25.75 30.45 -2.19
N LEU A 485 -26.26 30.38 -0.96
CA LEU A 485 -27.04 29.26 -0.47
C LEU A 485 -28.52 29.41 -0.74
N VAL A 486 -29.12 28.38 -1.33
CA VAL A 486 -30.56 28.28 -1.57
C VAL A 486 -31.13 27.22 -0.65
N ARG A 487 -32.08 27.63 0.21
CA ARG A 487 -32.84 26.73 1.09
C ARG A 487 -34.20 26.44 0.47
N THR A 488 -34.51 25.17 0.18
CA THR A 488 -35.83 24.78 -0.35
C THR A 488 -36.85 24.48 0.77
N ALA A 489 -36.40 23.93 1.90
CA ALA A 489 -37.24 23.70 3.09
C ALA A 489 -36.52 24.04 4.40
N THR A 490 -37.31 24.27 5.45
CA THR A 490 -36.82 24.36 6.83
C THR A 490 -36.49 22.98 7.36
N LEU A 491 -35.33 22.83 8.00
CA LEU A 491 -34.91 21.58 8.65
C LEU A 491 -35.06 21.71 10.17
N ASP A 492 -35.47 20.64 10.84
CA ASP A 492 -35.61 20.61 12.30
C ASP A 492 -34.25 20.36 12.97
N PRO A 493 -33.74 21.26 13.82
CA PRO A 493 -32.49 21.05 14.56
C PRO A 493 -32.49 19.84 15.49
N ALA A 494 -33.65 19.31 15.87
CA ALA A 494 -33.78 18.11 16.68
C ALA A 494 -33.64 16.81 15.88
N GLU A 495 -33.79 16.86 14.56
CA GLU A 495 -33.66 15.69 13.69
C GLU A 495 -32.22 15.47 13.22
N THR A 496 -31.90 14.19 12.95
CA THR A 496 -30.63 13.77 12.34
C THR A 496 -30.82 13.58 10.84
N TYR A 497 -29.90 14.08 10.03
CA TYR A 497 -29.98 14.06 8.56
C TYR A 497 -28.74 13.45 7.92
N ILE A 498 -28.93 12.84 6.76
CA ILE A 498 -27.84 12.46 5.84
C ILE A 498 -27.89 13.40 4.64
N PHE A 499 -26.95 14.34 4.58
CA PHE A 499 -26.81 15.26 3.45
C PHE A 499 -25.95 14.60 2.36
N GLY A 500 -26.53 14.36 1.19
CA GLY A 500 -25.80 13.88 0.01
C GLY A 500 -25.38 15.08 -0.85
N PHE A 501 -24.08 15.39 -0.85
CA PHE A 501 -23.50 16.52 -1.56
C PHE A 501 -23.03 16.11 -2.96
N HIS A 502 -23.45 16.86 -3.97
CA HIS A 502 -23.18 16.60 -5.38
C HIS A 502 -22.82 17.90 -6.15
N PRO A 503 -21.89 17.86 -7.11
CA PRO A 503 -20.92 16.79 -7.36
C PRO A 503 -19.70 16.90 -6.41
N HIS A 504 -18.79 15.93 -6.47
CA HIS A 504 -17.53 15.85 -5.72
C HIS A 504 -16.46 16.80 -6.28
N GLY A 505 -16.46 17.04 -7.59
CA GLY A 505 -15.36 17.74 -8.27
C GLY A 505 -14.01 17.03 -8.09
N ILE A 506 -12.90 17.75 -8.23
CA ILE A 506 -11.55 17.19 -7.99
C ILE A 506 -11.31 16.98 -6.48
N ILE A 507 -11.55 18.02 -5.69
CA ILE A 507 -11.52 17.99 -4.23
C ILE A 507 -12.81 18.69 -3.75
N PRO A 508 -13.71 18.01 -3.02
CA PRO A 508 -14.98 18.59 -2.56
C PRO A 508 -14.72 19.51 -1.37
N MET A 509 -13.93 20.57 -1.56
CA MET A 509 -13.48 21.43 -0.47
C MET A 509 -14.63 22.18 0.17
N THR A 510 -15.66 22.53 -0.60
CA THR A 510 -16.81 23.31 -0.14
C THR A 510 -17.52 22.64 1.03
N VAL A 511 -17.70 21.31 0.98
CA VAL A 511 -18.39 20.55 2.05
C VAL A 511 -17.68 20.68 3.40
N MET A 512 -16.37 20.98 3.39
CA MET A 512 -15.57 21.10 4.61
C MET A 512 -15.75 22.44 5.33
N TRP A 513 -16.15 23.50 4.62
CA TRP A 513 -16.21 24.85 5.22
C TRP A 513 -17.57 25.55 5.12
N LEU A 514 -18.48 25.08 4.25
CA LEU A 514 -19.78 25.69 3.99
C LEU A 514 -20.59 26.01 5.25
N GLN A 515 -20.60 25.05 6.19
CA GLN A 515 -21.41 25.11 7.41
C GLN A 515 -20.93 26.14 8.43
N PHE A 516 -19.74 26.71 8.21
CA PHE A 516 -19.14 27.72 9.09
C PHE A 516 -19.34 29.15 8.57
N THR A 517 -20.15 29.33 7.52
CA THR A 517 -20.53 30.65 6.98
C THR A 517 -21.75 31.22 7.68
N ASP A 518 -21.89 32.54 7.70
CA ASP A 518 -23.08 33.21 8.26
C ASP A 518 -24.35 32.86 7.51
N GLN A 519 -24.24 32.74 6.18
CA GLN A 519 -25.37 32.39 5.34
C GLN A 519 -25.91 31.00 5.72
N TRP A 520 -25.04 30.03 6.00
CA TRP A 520 -25.47 28.72 6.51
C TRP A 520 -26.14 28.83 7.88
N ARG A 521 -25.52 29.55 8.82
CA ARG A 521 -26.07 29.75 10.18
C ARG A 521 -27.45 30.40 10.16
N ALA A 522 -27.68 31.35 9.25
CA ALA A 522 -28.97 32.03 9.10
C ALA A 522 -30.05 31.13 8.48
N LEU A 523 -29.68 30.31 7.49
CA LEU A 523 -30.63 29.44 6.78
C LEU A 523 -30.93 28.14 7.54
N PHE A 524 -29.95 27.59 8.25
CA PHE A 524 -30.03 26.30 8.94
C PHE A 524 -29.55 26.42 10.39
N PRO A 525 -30.22 27.22 11.23
CA PRO A 525 -29.80 27.46 12.61
C PRO A 525 -29.79 26.14 13.40
N GLY A 526 -28.70 25.86 14.11
CA GLY A 526 -28.55 24.66 14.93
C GLY A 526 -28.21 23.37 14.15
N ILE A 527 -28.23 23.39 12.81
CA ILE A 527 -27.90 22.24 11.97
C ILE A 527 -26.39 22.18 11.72
N PHE A 528 -25.78 21.07 12.09
CA PHE A 528 -24.40 20.73 11.74
C PHE A 528 -24.30 19.26 11.40
N ALA A 529 -23.61 18.97 10.31
CA ALA A 529 -23.42 17.64 9.77
C ALA A 529 -21.92 17.35 9.57
N HIS A 530 -21.43 16.25 10.11
CA HIS A 530 -20.01 15.89 10.02
C HIS A 530 -19.63 15.51 8.58
N PRO A 531 -18.70 16.22 7.91
CA PRO A 531 -18.27 15.84 6.57
C PRO A 531 -17.46 14.54 6.61
N LEU A 532 -17.83 13.59 5.76
CA LEU A 532 -17.16 12.30 5.64
C LEU A 532 -16.11 12.36 4.52
N SER A 533 -14.85 12.16 4.87
CA SER A 533 -13.70 12.25 3.96
C SER A 533 -12.94 10.94 3.81
N ALA A 534 -12.18 10.82 2.71
CA ALA A 534 -11.36 9.63 2.43
C ALA A 534 -10.31 9.37 3.53
N SER A 535 -10.00 8.11 3.81
CA SER A 535 -9.02 7.71 4.83
C SER A 535 -7.67 8.42 4.70
N VAL A 536 -7.22 8.62 3.45
CA VAL A 536 -5.95 9.26 3.11
C VAL A 536 -5.78 10.65 3.74
N VAL A 537 -6.83 11.47 3.83
CA VAL A 537 -6.71 12.83 4.39
C VAL A 537 -6.52 12.84 5.90
N HIS A 538 -6.83 11.74 6.58
CA HIS A 538 -6.65 11.60 8.02
C HIS A 538 -5.24 11.13 8.41
N TYR A 539 -4.39 10.79 7.43
CA TYR A 539 -3.01 10.37 7.69
C TYR A 539 -2.01 11.52 7.57
N PHE A 540 -2.25 12.53 6.72
CA PHE A 540 -1.33 13.63 6.50
C PHE A 540 -1.41 14.71 7.60
N PRO A 541 -0.34 14.96 8.37
CA PRO A 541 -0.28 16.06 9.35
C PRO A 541 -0.60 17.43 8.74
N GLY A 542 -1.16 18.34 9.53
CA GLY A 542 -1.68 19.61 9.04
C GLY A 542 -3.05 19.45 8.37
N ILE A 543 -3.13 18.72 7.25
CA ILE A 543 -4.40 18.45 6.56
C ILE A 543 -5.37 17.74 7.50
N ARG A 544 -4.94 16.66 8.16
CA ARG A 544 -5.80 15.93 9.10
C ARG A 544 -6.25 16.80 10.26
N ASP A 545 -5.40 17.71 10.74
CA ASP A 545 -5.75 18.54 11.88
C ASP A 545 -6.85 19.51 11.50
N VAL A 546 -6.74 20.14 10.33
CA VAL A 546 -7.82 20.98 9.79
C VAL A 546 -9.09 20.16 9.63
N VAL A 547 -9.02 18.97 9.02
CA VAL A 547 -10.19 18.09 8.86
C VAL A 547 -10.81 17.72 10.21
N HIS A 548 -10.02 17.31 11.19
CA HIS A 548 -10.50 16.91 12.52
C HIS A 548 -11.07 18.07 13.32
N LEU A 549 -10.41 19.23 13.31
CA LEU A 549 -10.85 20.45 14.00
C LEU A 549 -12.19 20.94 13.44
N LEU A 550 -12.38 20.85 12.12
CA LEU A 550 -13.65 21.16 11.44
C LEU A 550 -14.70 20.04 11.57
N GLY A 551 -14.44 19.00 12.38
CA GLY A 551 -15.40 17.93 12.67
C GLY A 551 -15.54 16.88 11.57
N GLY A 552 -14.61 16.83 10.62
CA GLY A 552 -14.57 15.83 9.56
C GLY A 552 -14.16 14.45 10.07
N ARG A 553 -14.78 13.41 9.50
CA ARG A 553 -14.63 12.01 9.90
C ARG A 553 -14.33 11.12 8.71
N GLU A 554 -13.75 9.96 8.97
CA GLU A 554 -13.41 8.98 7.94
C GLU A 554 -14.68 8.31 7.38
N VAL A 555 -14.77 8.22 6.05
CA VAL A 555 -15.85 7.53 5.36
C VAL A 555 -15.72 6.00 5.46
N THR A 556 -16.11 5.44 6.60
CA THR A 556 -16.29 3.99 6.80
C THR A 556 -17.72 3.68 7.22
N ARG A 557 -18.21 2.47 6.91
CA ARG A 557 -19.57 2.03 7.34
C ARG A 557 -19.74 2.13 8.86
N THR A 558 -18.69 1.81 9.61
CA THR A 558 -18.64 1.90 11.08
C THR A 558 -18.74 3.35 11.57
N THR A 559 -17.89 4.25 11.07
CA THR A 559 -17.92 5.68 11.46
C THR A 559 -19.26 6.32 11.10
N PHE A 560 -19.75 6.03 9.90
CA PHE A 560 -21.07 6.47 9.41
C PHE A 560 -22.19 6.01 10.36
N SER A 561 -22.25 4.71 10.66
CA SER A 561 -23.28 4.15 11.55
C SER A 561 -23.20 4.70 12.98
N ASN A 562 -21.99 4.82 13.53
CA ASN A 562 -21.78 5.30 14.90
C ASN A 562 -22.16 6.79 15.03
N THR A 563 -21.86 7.60 14.01
CA THR A 563 -22.23 9.02 13.98
C THR A 563 -23.75 9.20 13.99
N LEU A 564 -24.46 8.44 13.15
CA LEU A 564 -25.92 8.47 13.12
C LEU A 564 -26.56 7.97 14.42
N LYS A 565 -26.01 6.90 15.02
CA LYS A 565 -26.47 6.39 16.33
C LYS A 565 -26.27 7.39 17.46
N ALA A 566 -25.28 8.27 17.34
CA ALA A 566 -25.05 9.35 18.29
C ALA A 566 -26.00 10.56 18.07
N GLY A 567 -26.97 10.47 17.15
CA GLY A 567 -27.89 11.56 16.83
C GLY A 567 -27.21 12.73 16.10
N GLN A 568 -26.13 12.45 15.36
CA GLN A 568 -25.36 13.47 14.68
C GLN A 568 -25.53 13.33 13.17
N SER A 569 -25.87 14.44 12.51
CA SER A 569 -26.02 14.50 11.05
C SER A 569 -24.67 14.33 10.35
N ILE A 570 -24.70 13.94 9.08
CA ILE A 570 -23.48 13.73 8.28
C ILE A 570 -23.61 14.32 6.88
N PHE A 571 -22.48 14.78 6.34
CA PHE A 571 -22.30 15.10 4.93
C PHE A 571 -21.55 13.98 4.26
N VAL A 572 -22.16 13.37 3.24
CA VAL A 572 -21.52 12.38 2.38
C VAL A 572 -21.45 12.93 0.97
N VAL A 573 -20.36 12.65 0.26
CA VAL A 573 -20.19 13.02 -1.15
C VAL A 573 -20.22 11.73 -1.98
N PRO A 574 -21.39 11.27 -2.45
CA PRO A 574 -21.53 9.93 -3.02
C PRO A 574 -20.71 9.75 -4.30
N GLY A 575 -20.47 10.80 -5.07
CA GLY A 575 -19.73 10.75 -6.32
C GLY A 575 -18.30 10.20 -6.21
N GLY A 576 -17.61 10.55 -5.13
CA GLY A 576 -16.24 10.09 -4.83
C GLY A 576 -15.27 10.20 -6.02
N GLN A 577 -14.44 9.16 -6.16
CA GLN A 577 -13.40 9.10 -7.20
C GLN A 577 -13.96 8.99 -8.63
N ALA A 578 -15.20 8.53 -8.81
CA ALA A 578 -15.82 8.39 -10.13
C ALA A 578 -16.06 9.77 -10.77
N GLU A 579 -16.53 10.73 -9.97
CA GLU A 579 -16.71 12.11 -10.42
C GLU A 579 -15.38 12.86 -10.53
N LEU A 580 -14.40 12.58 -9.66
CA LEU A 580 -13.06 13.19 -9.72
C LEU A 580 -12.40 13.03 -11.10
N VAL A 581 -12.44 11.83 -11.69
CA VAL A 581 -11.81 11.55 -12.99
C VAL A 581 -12.56 12.21 -14.16
N GLU A 582 -13.86 12.44 -13.99
CA GLU A 582 -14.74 12.97 -15.02
C GLU A 582 -14.94 14.50 -14.91
N SER A 583 -14.44 15.10 -13.83
CA SER A 583 -14.49 16.53 -13.52
C SER A 583 -13.61 17.30 -14.49
N VAL A 584 -14.21 18.29 -15.14
CA VAL A 584 -13.55 19.18 -16.11
C VAL A 584 -14.21 20.55 -15.97
N SER A 585 -13.40 21.59 -15.70
CA SER A 585 -13.92 22.95 -15.63
C SER A 585 -14.44 23.44 -16.97
N ARG A 586 -15.32 24.45 -16.95
CA ARG A 586 -15.85 25.16 -18.14
C ARG A 586 -16.59 24.28 -19.15
N ARG A 587 -16.91 23.04 -18.80
CA ARG A 587 -17.70 22.13 -19.62
C ARG A 587 -19.18 22.48 -19.65
N ARG A 588 -19.64 23.36 -18.74
CA ARG A 588 -21.06 23.74 -18.57
C ARG A 588 -21.96 22.52 -18.33
N GLN A 589 -21.44 21.54 -17.60
CA GLN A 589 -22.17 20.33 -17.24
C GLN A 589 -21.96 20.04 -15.76
N VAL A 590 -23.04 19.83 -15.03
CA VAL A 590 -23.00 19.27 -13.67
C VAL A 590 -23.06 17.76 -13.81
N ARG A 591 -21.95 17.09 -13.54
CA ARG A 591 -21.81 15.65 -13.77
C ARG A 591 -21.87 14.91 -12.43
N VAL A 592 -22.88 14.07 -12.27
CA VAL A 592 -23.16 13.38 -11.02
C VAL A 592 -23.15 11.87 -11.24
N TYR A 593 -22.38 11.14 -10.45
CA TYR A 593 -22.29 9.70 -10.50
C TYR A 593 -23.34 9.07 -9.57
N THR A 594 -24.12 8.16 -10.13
CA THR A 594 -25.28 7.55 -9.46
C THR A 594 -25.02 6.11 -9.02
N GLY A 595 -23.86 5.52 -9.35
CA GLY A 595 -23.60 4.11 -9.07
C GLY A 595 -23.45 3.77 -7.57
N HIS A 596 -23.13 4.75 -6.72
CA HIS A 596 -22.91 4.52 -5.28
C HIS A 596 -24.19 4.57 -4.46
N LYS A 597 -24.80 3.41 -4.23
CA LYS A 597 -26.05 3.26 -3.45
C LYS A 597 -25.85 3.07 -1.94
N GLY A 598 -24.61 3.10 -1.47
CA GLY A 598 -24.26 2.80 -0.08
C GLY A 598 -24.88 3.77 0.93
N PHE A 599 -24.94 5.06 0.62
CA PHE A 599 -25.52 6.07 1.52
C PHE A 599 -27.04 5.92 1.66
N VAL A 600 -27.74 5.55 0.58
CA VAL A 600 -29.18 5.24 0.60
C VAL A 600 -29.46 4.01 1.46
N ARG A 601 -28.62 2.97 1.34
CA ARG A 601 -28.69 1.80 2.22
C ARG A 601 -28.51 2.19 3.69
N MET A 602 -27.55 3.05 4.01
CA MET A 602 -27.34 3.52 5.38
C MET A 602 -28.55 4.31 5.91
N ALA A 603 -29.18 5.14 5.07
CA ALA A 603 -30.40 5.86 5.42
C ALA A 603 -31.52 4.91 5.81
N LEU A 604 -31.75 3.86 5.02
CA LEU A 604 -32.77 2.83 5.30
C LEU A 604 -32.46 2.06 6.59
N GLU A 605 -31.21 1.64 6.79
CA GLU A 605 -30.81 0.88 8.00
C GLU A 605 -31.01 1.68 9.29
N HIS A 606 -30.87 3.00 9.23
CA HIS A 606 -30.99 3.88 10.38
C HIS A 606 -32.36 4.57 10.50
N GLY A 607 -33.16 4.62 9.44
CA GLY A 607 -34.39 5.41 9.37
C GLY A 607 -34.10 6.91 9.41
N THR A 608 -33.00 7.34 8.79
CA THR A 608 -32.54 8.74 8.82
C THR A 608 -32.91 9.42 7.50
N PRO A 609 -33.58 10.58 7.52
CA PRO A 609 -33.95 11.31 6.31
C PRO A 609 -32.74 11.70 5.44
N LEU A 610 -32.94 11.65 4.12
CA LEU A 610 -31.93 12.02 3.12
C LEU A 610 -32.17 13.45 2.61
N VAL A 611 -31.15 14.29 2.60
CA VAL A 611 -31.23 15.65 2.08
C VAL A 611 -30.34 15.78 0.84
N PRO A 612 -30.88 16.01 -0.37
CA PRO A 612 -30.07 16.26 -1.55
C PRO A 612 -29.44 17.66 -1.50
N VAL A 613 -28.13 17.75 -1.72
CA VAL A 613 -27.39 19.02 -1.77
C VAL A 613 -26.65 19.12 -3.09
N LEU A 614 -26.89 20.20 -3.84
CA LEU A 614 -26.37 20.39 -5.19
C LEU A 614 -25.56 21.69 -5.28
N SER A 615 -24.27 21.56 -5.58
CA SER A 615 -23.37 22.66 -5.90
C SER A 615 -23.23 22.78 -7.42
N PHE A 616 -23.66 23.91 -7.98
CA PHE A 616 -23.78 24.07 -9.44
C PHE A 616 -22.42 24.17 -10.16
N LYS A 617 -21.38 24.65 -9.48
CA LYS A 617 -20.05 24.91 -10.08
C LYS A 617 -18.90 24.25 -9.32
N GLU A 618 -19.17 23.24 -8.47
CA GLU A 618 -18.12 22.53 -7.71
C GLU A 618 -17.03 21.96 -8.64
N GLY A 619 -17.43 21.38 -9.77
CA GLY A 619 -16.52 20.80 -10.76
C GLY A 619 -15.65 21.83 -11.51
N GLU A 620 -15.88 23.13 -11.32
CA GLU A 620 -15.09 24.21 -11.92
C GLU A 620 -14.06 24.83 -10.96
N ILE A 621 -14.15 24.50 -9.67
CA ILE A 621 -13.26 25.01 -8.62
C ILE A 621 -11.80 24.62 -8.89
N LEU A 622 -11.58 23.38 -9.30
CA LEU A 622 -10.26 22.84 -9.63
C LEU A 622 -10.35 21.97 -10.88
N ASP A 623 -9.27 22.00 -11.66
CA ASP A 623 -8.96 21.06 -12.71
C ASP A 623 -7.84 20.11 -12.26
N ASN A 624 -7.56 19.11 -13.08
CA ASN A 624 -6.47 18.16 -12.86
C ASN A 624 -5.80 17.80 -14.19
N VAL A 625 -4.53 17.40 -14.14
CA VAL A 625 -3.83 16.82 -15.29
C VAL A 625 -4.62 15.63 -15.84
N ARG A 626 -4.79 15.58 -17.17
CA ARG A 626 -5.75 14.65 -17.80
C ARG A 626 -5.06 13.46 -18.43
N PHE A 627 -5.10 12.34 -17.73
CA PHE A 627 -4.65 11.04 -18.24
C PHE A 627 -5.67 9.96 -17.87
N PRO A 628 -6.92 10.05 -18.40
CA PRO A 628 -8.06 9.31 -17.86
C PRO A 628 -7.89 7.79 -17.92
N VAL A 629 -7.21 7.25 -18.94
CA VAL A 629 -6.93 5.80 -19.03
C VAL A 629 -6.00 5.36 -17.90
N MET A 630 -4.90 6.09 -17.69
CA MET A 630 -3.93 5.82 -16.63
C MET A 630 -4.56 6.06 -15.25
N GLN A 631 -5.26 7.17 -15.05
CA GLN A 631 -5.92 7.52 -13.80
C GLN A 631 -6.99 6.49 -13.42
N LYS A 632 -7.84 6.04 -14.35
CA LYS A 632 -8.83 4.96 -14.10
C LYS A 632 -8.13 3.64 -13.77
N TRP A 633 -7.04 3.33 -14.45
CA TRP A 633 -6.25 2.14 -14.15
C TRP A 633 -5.66 2.22 -12.74
N PHE A 634 -5.07 3.35 -12.36
CA PHE A 634 -4.51 3.56 -11.03
C PHE A 634 -5.59 3.55 -9.94
N ILE A 635 -6.72 4.22 -10.12
CA ILE A 635 -7.85 4.16 -9.18
C ILE A 635 -8.31 2.71 -8.98
N LYS A 636 -8.50 1.97 -10.07
CA LYS A 636 -8.97 0.57 -10.00
C LYS A 636 -7.97 -0.36 -9.28
N ARG A 637 -6.67 -0.05 -9.31
CA ARG A 637 -5.62 -0.89 -8.74
C ARG A 637 -5.11 -0.43 -7.38
N PHE A 638 -5.20 0.86 -7.10
CA PHE A 638 -4.48 1.54 -6.03
C PHE A 638 -5.34 2.55 -5.26
N ALA A 639 -6.61 2.74 -5.62
CA ALA A 639 -7.53 3.71 -5.01
C ALA A 639 -7.00 5.16 -5.00
N LEU A 640 -6.09 5.49 -5.91
CA LEU A 640 -5.46 6.80 -6.06
C LEU A 640 -5.42 7.15 -7.56
N PRO A 641 -5.83 8.35 -7.98
CA PRO A 641 -5.57 8.82 -9.34
C PRO A 641 -4.07 9.08 -9.53
N CYS A 642 -3.49 8.66 -10.66
CA CYS A 642 -2.13 9.01 -11.05
C CYS A 642 -2.06 9.20 -12.57
N PRO A 643 -1.41 10.27 -13.07
CA PRO A 643 -0.92 11.43 -12.33
C PRO A 643 -2.05 12.24 -11.67
N TYR A 644 -1.75 12.93 -10.58
CA TYR A 644 -2.69 13.76 -9.83
C TYR A 644 -2.03 15.09 -9.45
N TYR A 645 -2.48 16.16 -10.09
CA TYR A 645 -2.03 17.53 -9.88
C TYR A 645 -3.26 18.45 -9.96
N PRO A 646 -3.98 18.61 -8.83
CA PRO A 646 -5.11 19.52 -8.76
C PRO A 646 -4.61 20.97 -8.90
N HIS A 647 -5.14 21.70 -9.88
CA HIS A 647 -4.75 23.06 -10.19
C HIS A 647 -5.98 23.93 -10.49
N GLY A 648 -5.88 25.23 -10.28
CA GLY A 648 -6.93 26.19 -10.61
C GLY A 648 -6.33 27.44 -11.23
N TRP A 649 -6.30 28.53 -10.46
CA TRP A 649 -5.85 29.84 -10.90
C TRP A 649 -4.46 29.77 -11.55
N THR A 650 -4.40 30.01 -12.86
CA THR A 650 -3.16 30.04 -13.65
C THR A 650 -2.22 28.86 -13.39
N TRP A 651 -2.76 27.62 -13.34
CA TRP A 651 -2.03 26.38 -13.05
C TRP A 651 -1.46 26.23 -11.63
N LEU A 652 -1.71 27.18 -10.73
CA LEU A 652 -1.33 27.07 -9.33
C LEU A 652 -2.32 26.15 -8.58
N PRO A 653 -1.91 25.56 -7.44
CA PRO A 653 -2.81 24.81 -6.54
C PRO A 653 -3.74 25.74 -5.75
N ILE A 654 -4.27 26.78 -6.40
CA ILE A 654 -5.18 27.76 -5.85
C ILE A 654 -6.51 27.59 -6.58
N PRO A 655 -7.64 27.44 -5.88
CA PRO A 655 -8.95 27.26 -6.50
C PRO A 655 -9.31 28.39 -7.48
N ASN A 656 -9.94 28.05 -8.60
CA ASN A 656 -10.50 29.04 -9.51
C ASN A 656 -11.57 29.88 -8.80
N ARG A 657 -11.61 31.17 -9.12
CA ARG A 657 -12.67 32.05 -8.64
C ARG A 657 -13.95 31.82 -9.45
N VAL A 658 -14.86 31.05 -8.88
CA VAL A 658 -16.16 30.72 -9.48
C VAL A 658 -17.30 31.10 -8.53
N GLY A 659 -18.40 31.63 -9.08
CA GLY A 659 -19.60 31.94 -8.32
C GLY A 659 -20.32 30.67 -7.88
N LEU A 660 -20.33 30.37 -6.59
CA LEU A 660 -20.75 29.09 -6.05
C LEU A 660 -22.17 29.18 -5.50
N THR A 661 -23.15 28.77 -6.30
CA THR A 661 -24.53 28.57 -5.82
C THR A 661 -24.70 27.13 -5.37
N ILE A 662 -25.25 26.93 -4.17
CA ILE A 662 -25.50 25.60 -3.59
C ILE A 662 -26.94 25.54 -3.11
N ALA A 663 -27.72 24.60 -3.64
CA ALA A 663 -29.08 24.34 -3.22
C ALA A 663 -29.13 23.17 -2.23
N VAL A 664 -29.79 23.37 -1.10
CA VAL A 664 -30.06 22.35 -0.08
C VAL A 664 -31.55 22.02 -0.18
N GLY A 665 -31.82 20.78 -0.59
CA GLY A 665 -33.15 20.27 -0.90
C GLY A 665 -33.98 19.89 0.32
N ASP A 666 -35.18 19.39 0.05
CA ASP A 666 -36.12 18.96 1.08
C ASP A 666 -35.70 17.59 1.68
N PRO A 667 -35.91 17.37 2.99
CA PRO A 667 -35.62 16.09 3.61
C PRO A 667 -36.59 15.02 3.10
N LEU A 668 -36.03 13.95 2.52
CA LEU A 668 -36.76 12.76 2.13
C LEU A 668 -36.95 11.87 3.35
N PRO A 669 -38.20 11.65 3.82
CA PRO A 669 -38.46 10.79 4.97
C PRO A 669 -38.11 9.35 4.64
N VAL A 670 -37.44 8.66 5.57
CA VAL A 670 -37.00 7.27 5.39
C VAL A 670 -37.47 6.42 6.55
N THR A 671 -38.27 5.40 6.26
CA THR A 671 -38.67 4.40 7.25
C THR A 671 -37.54 3.41 7.48
N LYS A 672 -37.24 3.13 8.75
CA LYS A 672 -36.16 2.20 9.14
C LYS A 672 -36.44 0.77 8.68
N VAL A 673 -35.46 0.13 8.04
CA VAL A 673 -35.47 -1.27 7.62
C VAL A 673 -34.17 -1.95 8.05
N ASN A 674 -34.24 -2.97 8.91
CA ASN A 674 -33.04 -3.61 9.48
C ASN A 674 -32.12 -4.28 8.43
N ALA A 675 -32.70 -4.79 7.34
CA ALA A 675 -31.97 -5.43 6.25
C ALA A 675 -32.61 -5.02 4.91
N PRO A 676 -32.30 -3.81 4.39
CA PRO A 676 -32.95 -3.30 3.20
C PRO A 676 -32.58 -4.13 1.97
N THR A 677 -33.61 -4.53 1.23
CA THR A 677 -33.45 -5.26 -0.04
C THR A 677 -32.88 -4.34 -1.11
N HIS A 678 -32.29 -4.93 -2.16
CA HIS A 678 -31.80 -4.15 -3.30
C HIS A 678 -32.90 -3.32 -3.95
N ALA A 679 -34.12 -3.87 -4.11
CA ALA A 679 -35.25 -3.15 -4.68
C ALA A 679 -35.67 -1.93 -3.85
N GLN A 680 -35.67 -2.02 -2.52
CA GLN A 680 -35.97 -0.88 -1.65
C GLN A 680 -34.92 0.21 -1.75
N VAL A 681 -33.64 -0.18 -1.82
CA VAL A 681 -32.52 0.77 -2.01
C VAL A 681 -32.65 1.46 -3.36
N ASP A 682 -32.95 0.70 -4.42
CA ASP A 682 -33.09 1.22 -5.78
C ASP A 682 -34.28 2.19 -5.91
N ALA A 683 -35.42 1.87 -5.29
CA ALA A 683 -36.60 2.74 -5.29
C ALA A 683 -36.33 4.08 -4.59
N LEU A 684 -35.73 4.07 -3.39
CA LEU A 684 -35.40 5.31 -2.69
C LEU A 684 -34.30 6.10 -3.42
N HIS A 685 -33.34 5.40 -4.03
CA HIS A 685 -32.29 6.00 -4.83
C HIS A 685 -32.85 6.73 -6.07
N GLU A 686 -33.82 6.14 -6.77
CA GLU A 686 -34.51 6.77 -7.90
C GLU A 686 -35.25 8.05 -7.47
N ILE A 687 -35.97 8.00 -6.35
CA ILE A 687 -36.64 9.17 -5.76
C ILE A 687 -35.63 10.27 -5.42
N TYR A 688 -34.51 9.91 -4.80
CA TYR A 688 -33.45 10.83 -4.41
C TYR A 688 -32.86 11.59 -5.61
N PHE A 689 -32.47 10.88 -6.67
CA PHE A 689 -31.91 11.52 -7.88
C PHE A 689 -32.97 12.25 -8.71
N GLY A 690 -34.24 11.81 -8.65
CA GLY A 690 -35.38 12.56 -9.16
C GLY A 690 -35.47 13.95 -8.52
N LYS A 691 -35.41 14.02 -7.19
CA LYS A 691 -35.40 15.29 -6.45
C LYS A 691 -34.19 16.16 -6.73
N LEU A 692 -33.00 15.56 -6.86
CA LEU A 692 -31.79 16.27 -7.27
C LEU A 692 -31.96 16.93 -8.65
N LYS A 693 -32.58 16.21 -9.60
CA LYS A 693 -32.86 16.72 -10.95
C LYS A 693 -33.90 17.85 -10.95
N GLU A 694 -34.98 17.71 -10.20
CA GLU A 694 -35.97 18.77 -10.00
C GLU A 694 -35.30 20.05 -9.47
N MET A 695 -34.47 19.91 -8.43
CA MET A 695 -33.74 21.02 -7.80
C MET A 695 -32.75 21.69 -8.77
N PHE A 696 -32.07 20.93 -9.63
CA PHE A 696 -31.22 21.49 -10.69
C PHE A 696 -32.02 22.39 -11.63
N HIS A 697 -33.15 21.90 -12.16
CA HIS A 697 -33.96 22.67 -13.10
C HIS A 697 -34.60 23.90 -12.46
N ALA A 698 -35.02 23.81 -11.20
CA ALA A 698 -35.64 24.91 -10.47
C ALA A 698 -34.68 26.09 -10.21
N HIS A 699 -33.38 25.81 -10.02
CA HIS A 699 -32.43 26.84 -9.58
C HIS A 699 -31.28 27.14 -10.55
N LYS A 700 -31.16 26.42 -11.69
CA LYS A 700 -30.05 26.63 -12.64
C LYS A 700 -29.96 28.06 -13.20
N GLU A 701 -31.08 28.73 -13.41
CA GLU A 701 -31.09 30.10 -13.94
C GLU A 701 -30.55 31.09 -12.91
N ALA A 702 -31.09 31.05 -11.69
CA ALA A 702 -30.63 31.86 -10.57
C ALA A 702 -29.15 31.57 -10.20
N ALA A 703 -28.68 30.35 -10.45
CA ALA A 703 -27.28 29.96 -10.27
C ALA A 703 -26.32 30.45 -11.37
N GLY A 704 -26.81 31.17 -12.39
CA GLY A 704 -26.00 31.59 -13.54
C GLY A 704 -25.50 30.40 -14.35
N CYS A 705 -26.34 29.37 -14.48
CA CYS A 705 -26.10 28.09 -15.13
C CYS A 705 -27.26 27.72 -16.09
N ALA A 706 -27.93 28.71 -16.68
CA ALA A 706 -29.10 28.48 -17.54
C ALA A 706 -28.77 27.55 -18.73
N ASP A 707 -27.55 27.69 -19.26
CA ASP A 707 -26.96 26.91 -20.34
C ASP A 707 -26.27 25.61 -19.89
N TYR A 708 -26.38 25.25 -18.60
CA TYR A 708 -25.78 24.03 -18.08
C TYR A 708 -26.73 22.84 -18.24
N GLU A 709 -26.13 21.67 -18.39
CA GLU A 709 -26.83 20.38 -18.41
C GLU A 709 -26.44 19.54 -17.17
N LEU A 710 -27.43 18.90 -16.54
CA LEU A 710 -27.20 17.89 -15.52
C LEU A 710 -27.05 16.52 -16.18
N VAL A 711 -25.89 15.89 -16.00
CA VAL A 711 -25.56 14.60 -16.61
C VAL A 711 -25.34 13.55 -15.53
N PHE A 712 -26.21 12.55 -15.48
CA PHE A 712 -26.01 11.36 -14.64
C PHE A 712 -25.04 10.38 -15.31
N ILE A 713 -24.06 9.88 -14.54
CA ILE A 713 -23.04 8.93 -14.98
C ILE A 713 -23.33 7.57 -14.31
N ASP A 714 -23.64 6.55 -15.12
CA ASP A 714 -24.12 5.24 -14.64
C ASP A 714 -23.16 4.06 -14.93
N LYS A 715 -21.90 4.32 -15.27
CA LYS A 715 -21.00 3.29 -15.84
C LYS A 715 -20.26 2.42 -14.85
#